data_AF-A0A962E580-F1
#
_entry.id   AF-A0A962E580-F1
#
_cell.length_a   1.000
_cell.length_b   1.000
_cell.length_c   1.000
_cell.angle_alpha   90.00
_cell.angle_beta   90.00
_cell.angle_gamma   90.00
#
_symmetry.space_group_name_H-M   'P 1'
#
loop_
_entity.id
_entity.type
_entity.pdbx_description
1 polymer ?
#
loop_
_entity_poly.entity_id
_entity_poly.type
_entity_poly.pdbx_seq_one_letter_code
_entity_poly.pdbx_strand_id
1 'polypeptide(L)'
;DYVLSYRGRKLAVIEAKRAGLGYTTGVGQAKDYAGRLRARYAYATNGIGWYGIDMHSGKEGDLALPFPTPDELWLRCFPDRNDWRERFGAVPFETGGGKWQPRYYQHNAITAVLEAIAQKETRILLTLATGTGKTSIAFQITWKLFHAKWNLSGDPVRRPRVLFLADRNILADQAFNAFSAFAPDALCRIRPEEIRRRGGIPRNASVFFTIFQTFMTGGGETEGEDGEPQFTFEGYEPDFFDFIVIDECHRGGARDESSWRGILNYFKPAVQLGLTATPKRDINVDTYAYFGEPVYSYALKEGIGDGFLTPFKVRQMVSTMDEYRFSEGDTVLAGELERDKTYTESDFNTRLIIDQREQSRVQEFMDQIDQRQKTLVFCATQDHAARIRNFINQIKDNPDPHYCERVTADDGELGERHLREFQDNEKTLPTVLTTSQKLSTGVDALNIRNIVLLRPIKSMVEFKQIIGRGTRTFDGKDYFTIYDFVKAYEHFNDPEWDGEPLPPEEPIPPGKPKGEDEPDEPGRVKEPPPPERIVVRLSDGRERSISYLAATTYWHDGRQITAQEFMQQLFGDLGHLVADEDELRAIWSDPDRREGFIQQLSDRGYDSERLEEMRRLINAPNSDIFDVLAYVRFNLMPLARSQRVRSAQSRGLSGYEREMRSFLEFVLGHYERHGIGELASSKVADFLRIRYGGVNDAKRSLGSVEEIRRAFVDIQGHLFR
;
A
#
# COMPACT_ATOMS: atom_id res chain seq x y z
N ASP A 1 11.94 8.83 -26.09
CA ASP A 1 11.62 7.38 -26.14
C ASP A 1 10.17 7.18 -26.50
N TYR A 2 9.79 5.97 -26.93
CA TYR A 2 8.47 5.68 -27.49
C TYR A 2 7.99 4.29 -27.07
N VAL A 3 6.68 4.16 -26.83
CA VAL A 3 6.01 2.86 -26.69
C VAL A 3 5.11 2.65 -27.91
N LEU A 4 5.34 1.58 -28.66
CA LEU A 4 4.56 1.24 -29.84
C LEU A 4 3.38 0.37 -29.42
N SER A 5 2.17 0.95 -29.47
CA SER A 5 0.93 0.25 -29.16
C SER A 5 0.07 0.07 -30.40
N TYR A 6 -0.49 -1.12 -30.59
CA TYR A 6 -1.38 -1.41 -31.69
C TYR A 6 -2.42 -2.45 -31.26
N ARG A 7 -3.68 -2.24 -31.67
CA ARG A 7 -4.85 -3.08 -31.30
C ARG A 7 -4.91 -3.38 -29.79
N GLY A 8 -4.67 -2.35 -28.97
CA GLY A 8 -4.73 -2.46 -27.50
C GLY A 8 -3.58 -3.25 -26.85
N ARG A 9 -2.55 -3.65 -27.60
CA ARG A 9 -1.33 -4.31 -27.08
C ARG A 9 -0.12 -3.39 -27.23
N LYS A 10 0.79 -3.44 -26.25
CA LYS A 10 2.14 -2.85 -26.35
C LYS A 10 3.02 -3.87 -27.09
N LEU A 11 3.46 -3.52 -28.29
CA LEU A 11 4.24 -4.42 -29.15
C LEU A 11 5.74 -4.22 -28.97
N ALA A 12 6.16 -2.95 -28.82
CA ALA A 12 7.56 -2.63 -28.67
C ALA A 12 7.84 -1.35 -27.89
N VAL A 13 9.10 -1.19 -27.47
CA VAL A 13 9.65 0.04 -26.91
C VAL A 13 10.81 0.51 -27.78
N ILE A 14 10.95 1.83 -27.95
CA ILE A 14 12.09 2.46 -28.62
C ILE A 14 12.78 3.42 -27.64
N GLU A 15 14.05 3.13 -27.34
CA GLU A 15 14.95 4.01 -26.61
C GLU A 15 15.78 4.84 -27.58
N ALA A 16 15.59 6.16 -27.55
CA ALA A 16 16.24 7.11 -28.44
C ALA A 16 17.32 7.91 -27.70
N LYS A 17 18.53 7.93 -28.27
CA LYS A 17 19.66 8.72 -27.78
C LYS A 17 20.03 9.82 -28.77
N ARG A 18 20.85 10.78 -28.32
CA ARG A 18 21.37 11.85 -29.18
C ARG A 18 22.21 11.26 -30.32
N ALA A 19 22.14 11.85 -31.51
CA ALA A 19 22.83 11.38 -32.72
C ALA A 19 24.35 11.19 -32.57
N GLY A 20 25.01 11.98 -31.71
CA GLY A 20 26.45 11.86 -31.44
C GLY A 20 26.85 10.68 -30.54
N LEU A 21 25.88 9.94 -29.98
CA LEU A 21 26.14 8.72 -29.19
C LEU A 21 25.97 7.48 -30.05
N GLY A 22 26.56 6.36 -29.62
CA GLY A 22 26.35 5.07 -30.29
C GLY A 22 24.89 4.64 -30.21
N TYR A 23 24.33 4.12 -31.31
CA TYR A 23 22.92 3.72 -31.37
C TYR A 23 22.55 2.55 -30.45
N THR A 24 23.54 1.78 -29.98
CA THR A 24 23.39 0.69 -28.99
C THR A 24 23.45 1.18 -27.53
N THR A 25 23.78 2.44 -27.27
CA THR A 25 23.92 2.99 -25.89
C THR A 25 22.63 2.81 -25.07
N GLY A 26 21.47 2.83 -25.71
CA GLY A 26 20.16 2.67 -25.08
C GLY A 26 19.72 1.22 -24.86
N VAL A 27 20.47 0.20 -25.29
CA VAL A 27 20.01 -1.21 -25.30
C VAL A 27 19.59 -1.70 -23.93
N GLY A 28 20.38 -1.41 -22.88
CA GLY A 28 20.04 -1.83 -21.51
C GLY A 28 18.71 -1.25 -21.04
N GLN A 29 18.48 0.04 -21.29
CA GLN A 29 17.22 0.73 -20.93
C GLN A 29 16.04 0.23 -21.78
N ALA A 30 16.24 0.01 -23.07
CA ALA A 30 15.21 -0.55 -23.95
C ALA A 30 14.75 -1.94 -23.48
N LYS A 31 15.68 -2.81 -23.06
CA LYS A 31 15.39 -4.13 -22.50
C LYS A 31 14.61 -4.04 -21.19
N ASP A 32 15.03 -3.16 -20.27
CA ASP A 32 14.33 -2.93 -19.01
C ASP A 32 12.88 -2.48 -19.25
N TYR A 33 12.69 -1.44 -20.08
CA TYR A 33 11.34 -0.95 -20.41
C TYR A 33 10.48 -1.99 -21.12
N ALA A 34 11.03 -2.77 -22.06
CA ALA A 34 10.29 -3.83 -22.72
C ALA A 34 9.90 -4.94 -21.74
N GLY A 35 10.77 -5.30 -20.80
CA GLY A 35 10.48 -6.24 -19.72
C GLY A 35 9.30 -5.77 -18.85
N ARG A 36 9.37 -4.54 -18.32
CA ARG A 36 8.30 -3.95 -17.48
C ARG A 36 6.97 -3.86 -18.22
N LEU A 37 6.99 -3.46 -19.49
CA LEU A 37 5.79 -3.30 -20.31
C LEU A 37 5.30 -4.63 -20.93
N ARG A 38 6.00 -5.74 -20.70
CA ARG A 38 5.83 -7.02 -21.39
C ARG A 38 5.69 -6.86 -22.91
N ALA A 39 6.47 -5.95 -23.48
CA ALA A 39 6.56 -5.75 -24.91
C ALA A 39 7.56 -6.76 -25.49
N ARG A 40 7.19 -7.44 -26.59
CA ARG A 40 8.06 -8.47 -27.17
C ARG A 40 9.33 -7.88 -27.79
N TYR A 41 9.24 -6.71 -28.41
CA TYR A 41 10.39 -6.11 -29.09
C TYR A 41 10.93 -4.89 -28.34
N ALA A 42 12.24 -4.77 -28.27
CA ALA A 42 12.93 -3.59 -27.78
C ALA A 42 13.84 -3.03 -28.88
N TYR A 43 13.88 -1.71 -29.02
CA TYR A 43 14.70 -1.04 -30.02
C TYR A 43 15.53 0.05 -29.35
N ALA A 44 16.78 0.22 -29.81
CA ALA A 44 17.63 1.34 -29.46
C ALA A 44 18.05 2.08 -30.73
N THR A 45 18.04 3.41 -30.70
CA THR A 45 18.41 4.23 -31.85
C THR A 45 19.05 5.55 -31.42
N ASN A 46 19.87 6.13 -32.29
CA ASN A 46 20.32 7.52 -32.19
C ASN A 46 19.73 8.41 -33.31
N GLY A 47 18.72 7.91 -34.03
CA GLY A 47 18.14 8.54 -35.21
C GLY A 47 18.84 8.21 -36.54
N ILE A 48 20.04 7.64 -36.49
CA ILE A 48 20.83 7.24 -37.68
C ILE A 48 20.90 5.71 -37.77
N GLY A 49 21.37 5.06 -36.70
CA GLY A 49 21.44 3.61 -36.56
C GLY A 49 20.30 3.06 -35.71
N TRP A 50 19.96 1.79 -35.92
CA TRP A 50 18.88 1.10 -35.21
C TRP A 50 19.34 -0.29 -34.79
N TYR A 51 19.07 -0.65 -33.55
CA TYR A 51 19.32 -1.98 -32.99
C TYR A 51 17.99 -2.55 -32.50
N GLY A 52 17.69 -3.79 -32.87
CA GLY A 52 16.45 -4.48 -32.49
C GLY A 52 16.72 -5.73 -31.67
N ILE A 53 15.84 -6.00 -30.71
CA ILE A 53 15.92 -7.13 -29.78
C ILE A 53 14.53 -7.78 -29.71
N ASP A 54 14.45 -9.09 -29.91
CA ASP A 54 13.28 -9.91 -29.59
C ASP A 54 13.46 -10.49 -28.18
N MET A 55 12.72 -9.94 -27.22
CA MET A 55 12.79 -10.30 -25.80
C MET A 55 12.36 -11.75 -25.54
N HIS A 56 11.61 -12.38 -26.46
CA HIS A 56 11.19 -13.78 -26.32
C HIS A 56 12.24 -14.76 -26.84
N SER A 57 12.79 -14.51 -28.04
CA SER A 57 13.76 -15.44 -28.65
C SER A 57 15.22 -15.15 -28.28
N GLY A 58 15.49 -13.99 -27.68
CA GLY A 58 16.84 -13.51 -27.36
C GLY A 58 17.64 -13.05 -28.58
N LYS A 59 17.05 -13.07 -29.79
CA LYS A 59 17.72 -12.60 -31.00
C LYS A 59 17.82 -11.08 -30.98
N GLU A 60 19.01 -10.58 -31.26
CA GLU A 60 19.27 -9.15 -31.37
C GLU A 60 20.26 -8.85 -32.49
N GLY A 61 20.21 -7.62 -33.01
CA GLY A 61 21.13 -7.19 -34.07
C GLY A 61 20.73 -5.85 -34.68
N ASP A 62 21.54 -5.42 -35.64
CA ASP A 62 21.27 -4.20 -36.40
C ASP A 62 19.98 -4.33 -37.20
N LEU A 63 19.14 -3.31 -37.11
CA LEU A 63 17.89 -3.21 -37.85
C LEU A 63 18.11 -2.32 -39.07
N ALA A 64 18.01 -2.91 -40.26
CA ALA A 64 17.95 -2.14 -41.50
C ALA A 64 16.57 -1.46 -41.64
N LEU A 65 16.57 -0.19 -42.04
CA LEU A 65 15.35 0.52 -42.42
C LEU A 65 14.83 0.02 -43.78
N PRO A 66 13.51 0.07 -44.04
CA PRO A 66 12.47 0.77 -43.26
C PRO A 66 12.10 0.07 -41.95
N PHE A 67 11.67 0.86 -40.95
CA PHE A 67 11.19 0.34 -39.68
C PHE A 67 9.87 -0.43 -39.89
N PRO A 68 9.62 -1.54 -39.15
CA PRO A 68 8.40 -2.33 -39.32
C PRO A 68 7.12 -1.49 -39.18
N THR A 69 6.19 -1.70 -40.11
CA THR A 69 4.84 -1.14 -40.00
C THR A 69 4.07 -1.74 -38.81
N PRO A 70 2.99 -1.11 -38.32
CA PRO A 70 2.20 -1.66 -37.22
C PRO A 70 1.68 -3.09 -37.46
N ASP A 71 1.23 -3.40 -38.69
CA ASP A 71 0.75 -4.73 -39.05
C ASP A 71 1.89 -5.77 -39.16
N GLU A 72 3.06 -5.39 -39.69
CA GLU A 72 4.23 -6.26 -39.69
C GLU A 72 4.71 -6.57 -38.27
N LEU A 73 4.77 -5.56 -37.39
CA LEU A 73 5.16 -5.74 -36.00
C LEU A 73 4.12 -6.59 -35.25
N TRP A 74 2.83 -6.43 -35.55
CA TRP A 74 1.76 -7.28 -35.01
C TRP A 74 1.94 -8.74 -35.39
N LEU A 75 2.14 -9.03 -36.69
CA LEU A 75 2.36 -10.40 -37.20
C LEU A 75 3.64 -11.02 -36.63
N ARG A 76 4.68 -10.21 -36.41
CA ARG A 76 5.90 -10.64 -35.72
C ARG A 76 5.66 -10.99 -34.25
N CYS A 77 4.75 -10.30 -33.56
CA CYS A 77 4.39 -10.61 -32.18
C CYS A 77 3.46 -11.83 -32.11
N PHE A 78 2.50 -11.92 -33.02
CA PHE A 78 1.41 -12.86 -33.05
C PHE A 78 1.30 -13.52 -34.44
N PRO A 79 2.19 -14.47 -34.75
CA PRO A 79 2.18 -15.14 -36.05
C PRO A 79 0.92 -15.97 -36.25
N ASP A 80 0.42 -16.58 -35.18
CA ASP A 80 -0.83 -17.33 -35.19
C ASP A 80 -2.02 -16.40 -34.97
N ARG A 81 -2.90 -16.37 -35.98
CA ARG A 81 -4.14 -15.60 -35.93
C ARG A 81 -5.05 -16.14 -34.84
N ASN A 82 -5.56 -15.23 -34.01
CA ASN A 82 -6.55 -15.52 -32.98
C ASN A 82 -7.63 -14.43 -33.01
N ASP A 83 -8.84 -14.80 -33.44
CA ASP A 83 -9.94 -13.85 -33.62
C ASP A 83 -10.38 -13.22 -32.29
N TRP A 84 -10.29 -13.94 -31.16
CA TRP A 84 -10.61 -13.38 -29.85
C TRP A 84 -9.60 -12.34 -29.40
N ARG A 85 -8.30 -12.59 -29.60
CA ARG A 85 -7.24 -11.61 -29.34
C ARG A 85 -7.51 -10.28 -30.06
N GLU A 86 -7.88 -10.36 -31.33
CA GLU A 86 -8.21 -9.19 -32.14
C GLU A 86 -9.49 -8.48 -31.66
N ARG A 87 -10.55 -9.24 -31.35
CA ARG A 87 -11.81 -8.69 -30.81
C ARG A 87 -11.61 -8.00 -29.47
N PHE A 88 -10.86 -8.60 -28.55
CA PHE A 88 -10.54 -7.98 -27.25
C PHE A 88 -9.70 -6.72 -27.42
N GLY A 89 -8.80 -6.70 -28.41
CA GLY A 89 -7.97 -5.54 -28.76
C GLY A 89 -8.77 -4.38 -29.35
N ALA A 90 -9.85 -4.66 -30.08
CA ALA A 90 -10.72 -3.66 -30.68
C ALA A 90 -11.64 -2.93 -29.67
N VAL A 91 -11.92 -3.54 -28.51
CA VAL A 91 -12.68 -2.88 -27.44
C VAL A 91 -11.76 -1.94 -26.66
N PRO A 92 -11.99 -0.61 -26.64
CA PRO A 92 -11.18 0.30 -25.82
C PRO A 92 -11.42 0.08 -24.32
N PHE A 93 -10.44 0.47 -23.50
CA PHE A 93 -10.65 0.53 -22.04
C PHE A 93 -11.68 1.60 -21.70
N GLU A 94 -12.52 1.33 -20.71
CA GLU A 94 -13.43 2.34 -20.16
C GLU A 94 -12.68 3.25 -19.19
N THR A 95 -12.57 4.53 -19.53
CA THR A 95 -11.68 5.49 -18.82
C THR A 95 -12.45 6.67 -18.21
N GLY A 96 -13.78 6.62 -18.24
CA GLY A 96 -14.65 7.70 -17.79
C GLY A 96 -14.44 9.00 -18.58
N GLY A 97 -14.12 8.88 -19.88
CA GLY A 97 -13.73 10.01 -20.72
C GLY A 97 -12.30 10.51 -20.48
N GLY A 98 -11.38 9.62 -20.10
CA GLY A 98 -9.97 9.95 -19.85
C GLY A 98 -9.65 10.43 -18.43
N LYS A 99 -10.63 10.40 -17.51
CA LYS A 99 -10.44 10.77 -16.09
C LYS A 99 -9.44 9.86 -15.38
N TRP A 100 -9.31 8.62 -15.84
CA TRP A 100 -8.34 7.66 -15.35
C TRP A 100 -7.91 6.72 -16.46
N GLN A 101 -6.74 6.10 -16.33
CA GLN A 101 -6.29 5.05 -17.23
C GLN A 101 -5.67 3.89 -16.45
N PRO A 102 -5.78 2.65 -16.94
CA PRO A 102 -5.05 1.53 -16.35
C PRO A 102 -3.55 1.81 -16.32
N ARG A 103 -2.92 1.63 -15.15
CA ARG A 103 -1.47 1.68 -14.99
C ARG A 103 -0.82 0.56 -15.80
N TYR A 104 0.49 0.65 -16.04
CA TYR A 104 1.17 -0.30 -16.93
C TYR A 104 1.00 -1.76 -16.48
N TYR A 105 1.12 -2.03 -15.17
CA TYR A 105 0.97 -3.37 -14.62
C TYR A 105 -0.50 -3.85 -14.67
N GLN A 106 -1.48 -2.95 -14.54
CA GLN A 106 -2.90 -3.27 -14.70
C GLN A 106 -3.18 -3.65 -16.16
N HIS A 107 -2.61 -2.89 -17.11
CA HIS A 107 -2.70 -3.22 -18.52
C HIS A 107 -2.08 -4.59 -18.82
N ASN A 108 -0.90 -4.90 -18.26
CA ASN A 108 -0.27 -6.21 -18.39
C ASN A 108 -1.14 -7.33 -17.83
N ALA A 109 -1.69 -7.16 -16.62
CA ALA A 109 -2.57 -8.15 -15.97
C ALA A 109 -3.84 -8.41 -16.81
N ILE A 110 -4.54 -7.36 -17.22
CA ILE A 110 -5.75 -7.47 -18.06
C ILE A 110 -5.42 -8.19 -19.38
N THR A 111 -4.30 -7.81 -19.99
CA THR A 111 -3.85 -8.36 -21.26
C THR A 111 -3.45 -9.84 -21.15
N ALA A 112 -2.82 -10.24 -20.05
CA ALA A 112 -2.47 -11.63 -19.77
C ALA A 112 -3.72 -12.51 -19.60
N VAL A 113 -4.71 -12.04 -18.84
CA VAL A 113 -5.98 -12.78 -18.68
C VAL A 113 -6.71 -12.93 -20.01
N LEU A 114 -6.82 -11.86 -20.79
CA LEU A 114 -7.51 -11.91 -22.08
C LEU A 114 -6.78 -12.81 -23.09
N GLU A 115 -5.45 -12.90 -23.01
CA GLU A 115 -4.67 -13.83 -23.81
C GLU A 115 -4.94 -15.28 -23.39
N ALA A 116 -4.93 -15.59 -22.09
CA ALA A 116 -5.27 -16.91 -21.57
C ALA A 116 -6.70 -17.34 -21.99
N ILE A 117 -7.68 -16.43 -21.89
CA ILE A 117 -9.05 -16.66 -22.39
C ILE A 117 -9.06 -16.93 -23.90
N ALA A 118 -8.30 -16.16 -24.68
CA ALA A 118 -8.20 -16.35 -26.13
C ALA A 118 -7.53 -17.71 -26.49
N GLN A 119 -6.68 -18.23 -25.62
CA GLN A 119 -6.04 -19.55 -25.71
C GLN A 119 -6.90 -20.68 -25.12
N LYS A 120 -8.12 -20.37 -24.66
CA LYS A 120 -9.10 -21.30 -24.08
C LYS A 120 -8.67 -21.88 -22.73
N GLU A 121 -7.81 -21.18 -21.99
CA GLU A 121 -7.55 -21.52 -20.59
C GLU A 121 -8.80 -21.23 -19.75
N THR A 122 -9.16 -22.18 -18.89
CA THR A 122 -10.40 -22.11 -18.08
C THR A 122 -10.17 -21.75 -16.63
N ARG A 123 -8.92 -21.79 -16.16
CA ARG A 123 -8.54 -21.41 -14.80
C ARG A 123 -7.34 -20.50 -14.87
N ILE A 124 -7.49 -19.30 -14.33
CA ILE A 124 -6.53 -18.21 -14.49
C ILE A 124 -6.32 -17.58 -13.11
N LEU A 125 -5.06 -17.29 -12.75
CA LEU A 125 -4.72 -16.65 -11.49
C LEU A 125 -3.97 -15.32 -11.73
N LEU A 126 -4.31 -14.31 -10.93
CA LEU A 126 -3.56 -13.06 -10.80
C LEU A 126 -3.14 -12.85 -9.36
N THR A 127 -1.85 -12.57 -9.16
CA THR A 127 -1.26 -12.26 -7.85
C THR A 127 -0.89 -10.79 -7.79
N LEU A 128 -1.70 -9.98 -7.10
CA LEU A 128 -1.62 -8.53 -7.13
C LEU A 128 -1.64 -7.97 -5.70
N ALA A 129 -0.58 -7.25 -5.31
CA ALA A 129 -0.50 -6.64 -3.97
C ALA A 129 -1.74 -5.79 -3.62
N THR A 130 -2.09 -5.72 -2.34
CA THR A 130 -3.21 -4.90 -1.87
C THR A 130 -2.98 -3.43 -2.22
N GLY A 131 -4.03 -2.76 -2.71
CA GLY A 131 -3.95 -1.36 -3.16
C GLY A 131 -3.58 -1.17 -4.64
N THR A 132 -3.30 -2.25 -5.38
CA THR A 132 -2.90 -2.16 -6.81
C THR A 132 -4.08 -2.03 -7.77
N GLY A 133 -5.33 -2.09 -7.30
CA GLY A 133 -6.55 -1.89 -8.10
C GLY A 133 -7.13 -3.17 -8.72
N LYS A 134 -7.17 -4.27 -7.96
CA LYS A 134 -7.75 -5.56 -8.38
C LYS A 134 -9.18 -5.42 -8.95
N THR A 135 -10.04 -4.67 -8.27
CA THR A 135 -11.41 -4.39 -8.72
C THR A 135 -11.43 -3.67 -10.08
N SER A 136 -10.53 -2.72 -10.31
CA SER A 136 -10.40 -2.02 -11.60
C SER A 136 -9.92 -2.95 -12.72
N ILE A 137 -9.03 -3.91 -12.41
CA ILE A 137 -8.59 -4.95 -13.36
C ILE A 137 -9.76 -5.86 -13.71
N ALA A 138 -10.50 -6.37 -12.72
CA ALA A 138 -11.68 -7.20 -12.92
C ALA A 138 -12.76 -6.49 -13.76
N PHE A 139 -12.98 -5.20 -13.48
CA PHE A 139 -13.86 -4.32 -14.25
C PHE A 139 -13.45 -4.26 -15.73
N GLN A 140 -12.19 -3.96 -16.02
CA GLN A 140 -11.72 -3.83 -17.41
C GLN A 140 -11.73 -5.16 -18.18
N ILE A 141 -11.44 -6.28 -17.51
CA ILE A 141 -11.57 -7.61 -18.11
C ILE A 141 -13.03 -7.86 -18.47
N THR A 142 -13.94 -7.67 -17.50
CA THR A 142 -15.39 -7.84 -17.72
C THR A 142 -15.91 -6.93 -18.82
N TRP A 143 -15.47 -5.67 -18.85
CA TRP A 143 -15.81 -4.68 -19.89
C TRP A 143 -15.41 -5.17 -21.29
N LYS A 144 -14.17 -5.63 -21.45
CA LYS A 144 -13.67 -6.15 -22.72
C LYS A 144 -14.44 -7.39 -23.16
N LEU A 145 -14.68 -8.35 -22.27
CA LEU A 145 -15.47 -9.55 -22.60
C LEU A 145 -16.92 -9.19 -22.98
N PHE A 146 -17.54 -8.28 -22.23
CA PHE A 146 -18.92 -7.86 -22.43
C PHE A 146 -19.13 -7.18 -23.79
N HIS A 147 -18.30 -6.19 -24.12
CA HIS A 147 -18.41 -5.46 -25.38
C HIS A 147 -17.90 -6.25 -26.59
N ALA A 148 -16.99 -7.21 -26.38
CA ALA A 148 -16.59 -8.17 -27.41
C ALA A 148 -17.65 -9.25 -27.66
N LYS A 149 -18.73 -9.31 -26.85
CA LYS A 149 -19.75 -10.37 -26.86
C LYS A 149 -19.14 -11.76 -26.69
N TRP A 150 -18.10 -11.86 -25.87
CA TRP A 150 -17.48 -13.13 -25.56
C TRP A 150 -18.41 -14.00 -24.70
N ASN A 151 -18.42 -15.30 -24.95
CA ASN A 151 -19.17 -16.30 -24.18
C ASN A 151 -18.65 -17.71 -24.51
N LEU A 152 -19.08 -18.73 -23.75
CA LEU A 152 -18.56 -20.09 -23.86
C LEU A 152 -18.86 -20.79 -25.20
N SER A 153 -19.84 -20.33 -25.98
CA SER A 153 -20.14 -20.93 -27.29
C SER A 153 -19.02 -20.67 -28.31
N GLY A 154 -18.17 -19.67 -28.06
CA GLY A 154 -17.12 -19.24 -28.99
C GLY A 154 -17.62 -18.31 -30.10
N ASP A 155 -18.93 -18.04 -30.18
CA ASP A 155 -19.51 -17.15 -31.19
C ASP A 155 -19.93 -15.81 -30.56
N PRO A 156 -19.66 -14.66 -31.22
CA PRO A 156 -19.92 -13.32 -30.66
C PRO A 156 -21.39 -12.89 -30.79
N VAL A 157 -22.32 -13.78 -30.46
CA VAL A 157 -23.77 -13.60 -30.65
C VAL A 157 -24.44 -12.99 -29.42
N ARG A 158 -24.00 -13.39 -28.21
CA ARG A 158 -24.55 -12.89 -26.94
C ARG A 158 -23.47 -12.34 -26.02
N ARG A 159 -23.88 -11.48 -25.08
CA ARG A 159 -23.01 -11.00 -24.00
C ARG A 159 -22.72 -12.14 -23.00
N PRO A 160 -21.57 -12.12 -22.32
CA PRO A 160 -21.26 -13.07 -21.27
C PRO A 160 -22.16 -12.84 -20.06
N ARG A 161 -22.43 -13.91 -19.33
CA ARG A 161 -22.90 -13.87 -17.95
C ARG A 161 -21.69 -14.00 -17.04
N VAL A 162 -21.41 -12.95 -16.29
CA VAL A 162 -20.24 -12.84 -15.40
C VAL A 162 -20.70 -12.88 -13.96
N LEU A 163 -20.07 -13.71 -13.13
CA LEU A 163 -20.30 -13.75 -11.69
C LEU A 163 -19.08 -13.21 -10.95
N PHE A 164 -19.27 -12.18 -10.14
CA PHE A 164 -18.26 -11.65 -9.22
C PHE A 164 -18.56 -12.16 -7.81
N LEU A 165 -17.65 -12.99 -7.28
CA LEU A 165 -17.70 -13.55 -5.93
C LEU A 165 -16.72 -12.81 -5.03
N ALA A 166 -17.24 -12.37 -3.88
CA ALA A 166 -16.44 -11.76 -2.82
C ALA A 166 -16.67 -12.44 -1.47
N ASP A 167 -15.75 -12.22 -0.54
CA ASP A 167 -15.83 -12.73 0.84
C ASP A 167 -16.95 -12.03 1.65
N ARG A 168 -17.14 -10.72 1.45
CA ARG A 168 -18.00 -9.89 2.31
C ARG A 168 -18.90 -8.96 1.52
N ASN A 169 -20.05 -8.63 2.10
CA ASN A 169 -21.04 -7.77 1.46
C ASN A 169 -20.46 -6.40 1.07
N ILE A 170 -19.61 -5.81 1.92
CA ILE A 170 -18.96 -4.52 1.62
C ILE A 170 -18.05 -4.60 0.38
N LEU A 171 -17.35 -5.72 0.17
CA LEU A 171 -16.50 -5.92 -1.01
C LEU A 171 -17.34 -6.12 -2.27
N ALA A 172 -18.40 -6.93 -2.16
CA ALA A 172 -19.35 -7.12 -3.27
C ALA A 172 -20.06 -5.80 -3.66
N ASP A 173 -20.41 -4.97 -2.67
CA ASP A 173 -21.03 -3.66 -2.90
C ASP A 173 -20.05 -2.65 -3.52
N GLN A 174 -18.79 -2.64 -3.05
CA GLN A 174 -17.72 -1.84 -3.66
C GLN A 174 -17.50 -2.24 -5.13
N ALA A 175 -17.43 -3.54 -5.42
CA ALA A 175 -17.31 -4.06 -6.78
C ALA A 175 -18.53 -3.67 -7.64
N PHE A 176 -19.75 -3.84 -7.12
CA PHE A 176 -20.97 -3.45 -7.82
C PHE A 176 -20.97 -1.96 -8.20
N ASN A 177 -20.59 -1.08 -7.28
CA ASN A 177 -20.50 0.36 -7.51
C ASN A 177 -19.40 0.74 -8.51
N ALA A 178 -18.25 0.06 -8.45
CA ALA A 178 -17.14 0.27 -9.40
C ALA A 178 -17.52 -0.10 -10.84
N PHE A 179 -18.57 -0.91 -11.03
CA PHE A 179 -19.08 -1.33 -12.34
C PHE A 179 -20.22 -0.43 -12.85
N SER A 180 -20.46 0.72 -12.22
CA SER A 180 -21.53 1.68 -12.61
C SER A 180 -21.46 2.21 -14.05
N ALA A 181 -20.36 2.01 -14.77
CA ALA A 181 -20.25 2.34 -16.19
C ALA A 181 -21.09 1.40 -17.11
N PHE A 182 -21.46 0.21 -16.63
CA PHE A 182 -22.39 -0.66 -17.33
C PHE A 182 -23.82 -0.11 -17.21
N ALA A 183 -24.68 -0.47 -18.18
CA ALA A 183 -26.09 -0.14 -18.10
C ALA A 183 -26.72 -0.74 -16.81
N PRO A 184 -27.60 -0.02 -16.09
CA PRO A 184 -28.14 -0.49 -14.81
C PRO A 184 -28.86 -1.84 -14.89
N ASP A 185 -29.48 -2.16 -16.03
CA ASP A 185 -30.14 -3.44 -16.30
C ASP A 185 -29.17 -4.59 -16.59
N ALA A 186 -27.90 -4.29 -16.88
CA ALA A 186 -26.85 -5.28 -17.05
C ALA A 186 -26.28 -5.79 -15.71
N LEU A 187 -26.46 -5.03 -14.62
CA LEU A 187 -25.88 -5.33 -13.31
C LEU A 187 -26.94 -5.92 -12.36
N CYS A 188 -26.55 -6.90 -11.56
CA CYS A 188 -27.40 -7.45 -10.51
C CYS A 188 -26.60 -7.75 -9.24
N ARG A 189 -26.99 -7.12 -8.14
CA ARG A 189 -26.52 -7.49 -6.80
C ARG A 189 -27.45 -8.56 -6.23
N ILE A 190 -26.94 -9.75 -5.97
CA ILE A 190 -27.74 -10.85 -5.43
C ILE A 190 -27.71 -10.77 -3.89
N ARG A 191 -28.87 -10.57 -3.27
CA ARG A 191 -29.05 -10.55 -1.80
C ARG A 191 -30.19 -11.48 -1.40
N PRO A 192 -30.10 -12.23 -0.27
CA PRO A 192 -31.17 -13.11 0.18
C PRO A 192 -32.54 -12.42 0.27
N GLU A 193 -32.59 -11.21 0.84
CA GLU A 193 -33.80 -10.41 0.98
C GLU A 193 -34.44 -10.05 -0.38
N GLU A 194 -33.60 -9.73 -1.37
CA GLU A 194 -34.07 -9.39 -2.72
C GLU A 194 -34.64 -10.60 -3.45
N ILE A 195 -34.02 -11.77 -3.25
CA ILE A 195 -34.51 -13.03 -3.81
C ILE A 195 -35.88 -13.37 -3.20
N ARG A 196 -36.02 -13.29 -1.86
CA ARG A 196 -37.29 -13.51 -1.17
C ARG A 196 -38.38 -12.57 -1.68
N ARG A 197 -38.08 -11.28 -1.78
CA ARG A 197 -39.03 -10.26 -2.28
C ARG A 197 -39.48 -10.53 -3.72
N ARG A 198 -38.60 -11.08 -4.57
CA ARG A 198 -38.89 -11.37 -5.98
C ARG A 198 -39.49 -12.77 -6.20
N GLY A 199 -39.44 -13.66 -5.21
CA GLY A 199 -39.93 -15.03 -5.32
C GLY A 199 -39.10 -15.93 -6.24
N GLY A 200 -37.85 -15.56 -6.55
CA GLY A 200 -36.99 -16.33 -7.45
C GLY A 200 -35.62 -15.71 -7.67
N ILE A 201 -34.66 -16.55 -8.06
CA ILE A 201 -33.28 -16.11 -8.33
C ILE A 201 -33.22 -15.20 -9.58
N PRO A 202 -32.48 -14.08 -9.53
CA PRO A 202 -32.40 -13.16 -10.66
C PRO A 202 -31.64 -13.78 -11.83
N ARG A 203 -32.25 -13.82 -13.02
CA ARG A 203 -31.61 -14.34 -14.26
C ARG A 203 -31.44 -13.28 -15.36
N ASN A 204 -32.08 -12.14 -15.21
CA ASN A 204 -32.17 -11.08 -16.21
C ASN A 204 -31.10 -10.00 -16.00
N ALA A 205 -29.83 -10.39 -16.04
CA ALA A 205 -28.67 -9.50 -16.01
C ALA A 205 -27.49 -10.15 -16.73
N SER A 206 -26.39 -9.40 -16.89
CA SER A 206 -25.15 -9.90 -17.49
C SER A 206 -24.01 -9.98 -16.48
N VAL A 207 -23.97 -9.12 -15.47
CA VAL A 207 -22.93 -9.13 -14.43
C VAL A 207 -23.60 -9.23 -13.07
N PHE A 208 -23.26 -10.27 -12.33
CA PHE A 208 -23.87 -10.65 -11.05
C PHE A 208 -22.85 -10.49 -9.93
N PHE A 209 -23.26 -9.94 -8.79
CA PHE A 209 -22.40 -9.72 -7.63
C PHE A 209 -23.00 -10.39 -6.41
N THR A 210 -22.21 -11.22 -5.73
CA THR A 210 -22.67 -11.90 -4.52
C THR A 210 -21.50 -12.27 -3.62
N ILE A 211 -21.82 -12.79 -2.45
CA ILE A 211 -20.84 -13.35 -1.52
C ILE A 211 -21.01 -14.85 -1.41
N PHE A 212 -19.93 -15.55 -1.03
CA PHE A 212 -19.96 -17.02 -0.89
C PHE A 212 -21.09 -17.49 0.03
N GLN A 213 -21.25 -16.84 1.19
CA GLN A 213 -22.30 -17.19 2.16
C GLN A 213 -23.70 -17.16 1.55
N THR A 214 -24.01 -16.19 0.68
CA THR A 214 -25.33 -16.08 0.03
C THR A 214 -25.62 -17.25 -0.92
N PHE A 215 -24.59 -17.90 -1.47
CA PHE A 215 -24.76 -19.08 -2.32
C PHE A 215 -24.68 -20.41 -1.57
N MET A 216 -24.15 -20.41 -0.35
CA MET A 216 -24.00 -21.62 0.49
C MET A 216 -25.13 -21.83 1.50
N THR A 217 -26.14 -20.96 1.54
CA THR A 217 -27.35 -21.15 2.36
C THR A 217 -28.22 -22.28 1.81
N GLY A 218 -27.85 -23.54 2.08
CA GLY A 218 -28.71 -24.71 1.81
C GLY A 218 -28.01 -26.06 1.62
N GLY A 219 -26.83 -26.28 2.22
CA GLY A 219 -26.13 -27.58 2.17
C GLY A 219 -26.52 -28.54 3.29
N GLY A 220 -27.81 -28.84 3.44
CA GLY A 220 -28.31 -29.84 4.39
C GLY A 220 -29.77 -30.18 4.09
N GLU A 221 -30.15 -31.46 4.18
CA GLU A 221 -31.50 -31.99 3.90
C GLU A 221 -32.61 -31.51 4.87
N THR A 222 -32.46 -30.33 5.48
CA THR A 222 -33.48 -29.72 6.30
C THR A 222 -34.13 -28.57 5.56
N GLU A 223 -35.42 -28.75 5.28
CA GLU A 223 -36.39 -27.65 5.24
C GLU A 223 -35.95 -26.58 6.25
N GLY A 224 -35.88 -25.30 5.84
CA GLY A 224 -35.66 -24.23 6.82
C GLY A 224 -36.70 -24.36 7.95
N GLU A 225 -36.35 -23.93 9.16
CA GLU A 225 -37.19 -24.09 10.38
C GLU A 225 -38.67 -23.62 10.21
N ASP A 226 -38.97 -22.85 9.14
CA ASP A 226 -40.28 -22.29 8.82
C ASP A 226 -40.86 -22.70 7.44
N GLY A 227 -40.29 -23.67 6.71
CA GLY A 227 -40.78 -24.06 5.37
C GLY A 227 -40.50 -23.04 4.25
N GLU A 228 -39.59 -22.10 4.48
CA GLU A 228 -39.15 -21.09 3.51
C GLU A 228 -38.21 -21.69 2.44
N PRO A 229 -38.32 -21.28 1.15
CA PRO A 229 -37.43 -21.77 0.09
C PRO A 229 -35.98 -21.36 0.35
N GLN A 230 -35.08 -22.36 0.39
CA GLN A 230 -33.63 -22.15 0.42
C GLN A 230 -33.12 -21.76 -0.98
N PHE A 231 -32.19 -20.80 -1.03
CA PHE A 231 -31.60 -20.31 -2.27
C PHE A 231 -30.10 -20.65 -2.26
N THR A 232 -29.72 -21.63 -3.06
CA THR A 232 -28.32 -22.05 -3.27
C THR A 232 -27.85 -21.68 -4.68
N PHE A 233 -26.55 -21.78 -4.94
CA PHE A 233 -26.00 -21.62 -6.30
C PHE A 233 -26.62 -22.61 -7.32
N GLU A 234 -27.14 -23.75 -6.86
CA GLU A 234 -27.78 -24.79 -7.68
C GLU A 234 -29.10 -24.34 -8.33
N GLY A 235 -29.65 -23.19 -7.93
CA GLY A 235 -30.78 -22.59 -8.63
C GLY A 235 -30.43 -22.13 -10.06
N TYR A 236 -29.14 -21.89 -10.35
CA TYR A 236 -28.65 -21.59 -11.69
C TYR A 236 -28.14 -22.87 -12.36
N GLU A 237 -28.30 -23.01 -13.67
CA GLU A 237 -27.73 -24.14 -14.40
C GLU A 237 -26.18 -24.14 -14.34
N PRO A 238 -25.51 -25.30 -14.39
CA PRO A 238 -24.04 -25.40 -14.34
C PRO A 238 -23.30 -24.58 -15.43
N ASP A 239 -23.93 -24.35 -16.58
CA ASP A 239 -23.40 -23.58 -17.72
C ASP A 239 -23.98 -22.16 -17.80
N PHE A 240 -24.68 -21.70 -16.75
CA PHE A 240 -25.33 -20.40 -16.74
C PHE A 240 -24.34 -19.24 -16.86
N PHE A 241 -23.20 -19.32 -16.17
CA PHE A 241 -22.15 -18.31 -16.19
C PHE A 241 -21.07 -18.66 -17.22
N ASP A 242 -20.61 -17.66 -17.96
CA ASP A 242 -19.48 -17.80 -18.89
C ASP A 242 -18.14 -17.49 -18.22
N PHE A 243 -18.15 -16.57 -17.25
CA PHE A 243 -16.96 -16.10 -16.56
C PHE A 243 -17.24 -15.88 -15.07
N ILE A 244 -16.31 -16.30 -14.22
CA ILE A 244 -16.39 -16.10 -12.77
C ILE A 244 -15.12 -15.40 -12.31
N VAL A 245 -15.28 -14.28 -11.60
CA VAL A 245 -14.20 -13.55 -10.93
C VAL A 245 -14.32 -13.78 -9.43
N ILE A 246 -13.21 -14.17 -8.79
CA ILE A 246 -13.16 -14.49 -7.38
C ILE A 246 -12.13 -13.58 -6.72
N ASP A 247 -12.61 -12.65 -5.92
CA ASP A 247 -11.72 -11.76 -5.15
C ASP A 247 -11.27 -12.43 -3.85
N GLU A 248 -10.00 -12.27 -3.50
CA GLU A 248 -9.36 -12.87 -2.32
C GLU A 248 -9.47 -14.41 -2.27
N CYS A 249 -9.19 -15.08 -3.40
CA CYS A 249 -9.30 -16.54 -3.60
C CYS A 249 -8.37 -17.45 -2.74
N HIS A 250 -7.70 -16.88 -1.74
CA HIS A 250 -6.83 -17.55 -0.76
C HIS A 250 -7.47 -17.66 0.63
N ARG A 251 -8.67 -17.11 0.84
CA ARG A 251 -9.35 -17.14 2.13
C ARG A 251 -10.23 -18.37 2.26
N GLY A 252 -9.72 -19.40 2.94
CA GLY A 252 -10.52 -20.42 3.58
C GLY A 252 -9.66 -21.32 4.46
N GLY A 253 -10.14 -21.70 5.64
CA GLY A 253 -9.63 -22.94 6.26
C GLY A 253 -10.11 -24.15 5.46
N ALA A 254 -9.65 -25.35 5.78
CA ALA A 254 -10.03 -26.59 5.05
C ALA A 254 -11.57 -26.76 4.81
N ARG A 255 -12.43 -26.22 5.69
CA ARG A 255 -13.90 -26.20 5.54
C ARG A 255 -14.47 -25.09 4.64
N ASP A 256 -13.84 -23.91 4.63
CA ASP A 256 -14.27 -22.78 3.79
C ASP A 256 -13.74 -22.93 2.35
N GLU A 257 -12.58 -23.58 2.19
CA GLU A 257 -12.01 -23.92 0.88
C GLU A 257 -12.83 -24.98 0.15
N SER A 258 -13.35 -25.98 0.86
CA SER A 258 -14.31 -26.93 0.27
C SER A 258 -15.58 -26.24 -0.23
N SER A 259 -15.98 -25.13 0.40
CA SER A 259 -17.23 -24.43 0.11
C SER A 259 -17.18 -23.63 -1.18
N TRP A 260 -16.16 -22.78 -1.40
CA TRP A 260 -16.05 -22.07 -2.69
C TRP A 260 -15.64 -23.01 -3.84
N ARG A 261 -14.80 -24.03 -3.58
CA ARG A 261 -14.50 -25.06 -4.57
C ARG A 261 -15.76 -25.77 -5.05
N GLY A 262 -16.74 -25.99 -4.17
CA GLY A 262 -18.06 -26.51 -4.54
C GLY A 262 -18.75 -25.66 -5.61
N ILE A 263 -18.86 -24.35 -5.37
CA ILE A 263 -19.46 -23.39 -6.33
C ILE A 263 -18.71 -23.42 -7.67
N LEU A 264 -17.38 -23.39 -7.65
CA LEU A 264 -16.60 -23.35 -8.89
C LEU A 264 -16.61 -24.68 -9.65
N ASN A 265 -16.66 -25.81 -8.93
CA ASN A 265 -16.78 -27.12 -9.55
C ASN A 265 -18.17 -27.32 -10.16
N TYR A 266 -19.22 -26.75 -9.54
CA TYR A 266 -20.56 -26.73 -10.12
C TYR A 266 -20.57 -25.93 -11.42
N PHE A 267 -20.04 -24.70 -11.41
CA PHE A 267 -19.91 -23.87 -12.62
C PHE A 267 -18.62 -24.15 -13.43
N LYS A 268 -18.17 -25.41 -13.48
CA LYS A 268 -16.93 -25.82 -14.16
C LYS A 268 -16.82 -25.38 -15.64
N PRO A 269 -17.91 -25.31 -16.44
CA PRO A 269 -17.81 -24.82 -17.81
C PRO A 269 -17.35 -23.37 -17.92
N ALA A 270 -17.62 -22.53 -16.91
CA ALA A 270 -17.22 -21.14 -16.89
C ALA A 270 -15.70 -20.99 -16.83
N VAL A 271 -15.16 -19.95 -17.46
CA VAL A 271 -13.77 -19.55 -17.23
C VAL A 271 -13.67 -18.86 -15.86
N GLN A 272 -12.68 -19.22 -15.07
CA GLN A 272 -12.56 -18.81 -13.67
C GLN A 272 -11.27 -18.02 -13.45
N LEU A 273 -11.42 -16.78 -12.98
CA LEU A 273 -10.33 -15.88 -12.64
C LEU A 273 -10.24 -15.72 -11.11
N GLY A 274 -9.17 -16.24 -10.52
CA GLY A 274 -8.79 -15.97 -9.15
C GLY A 274 -7.96 -14.69 -9.04
N LEU A 275 -8.31 -13.83 -8.09
CA LEU A 275 -7.50 -12.67 -7.69
C LEU A 275 -7.01 -12.89 -6.26
N THR A 276 -5.71 -12.77 -6.05
CA THR A 276 -5.12 -12.86 -4.70
C THR A 276 -4.07 -11.78 -4.50
N ALA A 277 -3.86 -11.37 -3.24
CA ALA A 277 -2.73 -10.53 -2.84
C ALA A 277 -1.55 -11.33 -2.32
N THR A 278 -1.70 -12.64 -2.14
CA THR A 278 -0.68 -13.49 -1.53
C THR A 278 -0.08 -14.46 -2.57
N PRO A 279 1.25 -14.41 -2.79
CA PRO A 279 1.97 -15.41 -3.57
C PRO A 279 1.79 -16.84 -2.99
N LYS A 280 2.20 -17.87 -3.74
CA LYS A 280 2.09 -19.28 -3.32
C LYS A 280 2.95 -19.55 -2.08
N ARG A 281 2.36 -20.19 -1.06
CA ARG A 281 2.88 -20.56 0.26
C ARG A 281 2.19 -21.84 0.76
N ASP A 282 2.70 -22.45 1.83
CA ASP A 282 2.16 -23.69 2.42
C ASP A 282 0.66 -23.62 2.76
N ILE A 283 0.21 -22.44 3.20
CA ILE A 283 -1.18 -22.21 3.61
C ILE A 283 -2.16 -21.94 2.45
N ASN A 284 -1.67 -21.72 1.23
CA ASN A 284 -2.51 -21.47 0.04
C ASN A 284 -2.07 -22.31 -1.18
N VAL A 285 -1.35 -23.41 -0.94
CA VAL A 285 -0.94 -24.39 -1.98
C VAL A 285 -2.15 -24.83 -2.78
N ASP A 286 -3.28 -25.02 -2.10
CA ASP A 286 -4.55 -25.42 -2.66
C ASP A 286 -5.13 -24.44 -3.70
N THR A 287 -4.94 -23.13 -3.52
CA THR A 287 -5.35 -22.12 -4.52
C THR A 287 -4.53 -22.28 -5.80
N TYR A 288 -3.21 -22.42 -5.67
CA TYR A 288 -2.30 -22.60 -6.82
C TYR A 288 -2.43 -23.98 -7.46
N ALA A 289 -2.76 -25.01 -6.68
CA ALA A 289 -3.10 -26.33 -7.21
C ALA A 289 -4.40 -26.30 -8.02
N TYR A 290 -5.36 -25.46 -7.63
CA TYR A 290 -6.61 -25.31 -8.36
C TYR A 290 -6.45 -24.50 -9.65
N PHE A 291 -5.87 -23.30 -9.55
CA PHE A 291 -5.77 -22.36 -10.67
C PHE A 291 -4.52 -22.51 -11.53
N GLY A 292 -3.45 -23.13 -11.01
CA GLY A 292 -2.14 -23.15 -11.65
C GLY A 292 -1.30 -21.91 -11.36
N GLU A 293 -0.24 -21.74 -12.14
CA GLU A 293 0.67 -20.59 -12.05
C GLU A 293 -0.04 -19.28 -12.44
N PRO A 294 0.28 -18.16 -11.77
CA PRO A 294 -0.32 -16.88 -12.09
C PRO A 294 0.16 -16.38 -13.46
N VAL A 295 -0.77 -15.99 -14.33
CA VAL A 295 -0.45 -15.42 -15.65
C VAL A 295 0.22 -14.05 -15.55
N TYR A 296 0.05 -13.38 -14.39
CA TYR A 296 0.71 -12.14 -14.04
C TYR A 296 0.79 -11.97 -12.52
N SER A 297 1.93 -11.47 -12.06
CA SER A 297 2.18 -11.11 -10.67
C SER A 297 2.65 -9.67 -10.57
N TYR A 298 2.24 -8.95 -9.54
CA TYR A 298 2.73 -7.61 -9.21
C TYR A 298 2.84 -7.44 -7.70
N ALA A 299 4.08 -7.37 -7.23
CA ALA A 299 4.44 -7.41 -5.82
C ALA A 299 4.31 -6.05 -5.13
N LEU A 300 4.37 -6.05 -3.79
CA LEU A 300 4.29 -4.82 -3.01
C LEU A 300 5.53 -3.95 -3.25
N LYS A 301 6.72 -4.58 -3.28
CA LYS A 301 8.01 -3.95 -3.59
C LYS A 301 7.97 -3.22 -4.91
N GLU A 302 7.46 -3.85 -5.96
CA GLU A 302 7.35 -3.21 -7.28
C GLU A 302 6.40 -2.02 -7.22
N GLY A 303 5.23 -2.18 -6.57
CA GLY A 303 4.27 -1.10 -6.36
C GLY A 303 4.86 0.11 -5.64
N ILE A 304 5.69 -0.10 -4.62
CA ILE A 304 6.38 0.98 -3.91
C ILE A 304 7.49 1.59 -4.79
N GLY A 305 8.30 0.76 -5.43
CA GLY A 305 9.41 1.20 -6.29
C GLY A 305 8.95 2.02 -7.50
N ASP A 306 7.78 1.72 -8.05
CA ASP A 306 7.16 2.47 -9.14
C ASP A 306 6.40 3.72 -8.68
N GLY A 307 6.32 3.98 -7.36
CA GLY A 307 5.55 5.10 -6.79
C GLY A 307 4.03 4.93 -6.87
N PHE A 308 3.54 3.71 -7.14
CA PHE A 308 2.12 3.39 -7.23
C PHE A 308 1.49 3.00 -5.90
N LEU A 309 2.32 2.71 -4.90
CA LEU A 309 1.99 2.44 -3.51
C LEU A 309 2.86 3.29 -2.59
N THR A 310 2.28 3.76 -1.49
CA THR A 310 2.97 4.54 -0.47
C THR A 310 3.89 3.63 0.36
N PRO A 311 5.18 4.00 0.55
CA PRO A 311 6.09 3.28 1.43
C PRO A 311 5.70 3.40 2.91
N PHE A 312 6.36 2.63 3.77
CA PHE A 312 6.09 2.65 5.21
C PHE A 312 7.35 2.57 6.06
N LYS A 313 7.20 3.02 7.31
CA LYS A 313 8.17 2.83 8.38
C LYS A 313 7.54 2.04 9.53
N VAL A 314 8.36 1.26 10.23
CA VAL A 314 7.92 0.45 11.35
C VAL A 314 8.62 0.91 12.62
N ARG A 315 7.82 1.31 13.60
CA ARG A 315 8.22 1.64 14.96
C ARG A 315 7.99 0.42 15.83
N GLN A 316 9.07 -0.30 16.10
CA GLN A 316 9.07 -1.48 16.96
C GLN A 316 9.04 -1.01 18.41
N MET A 317 7.95 -1.28 19.12
CA MET A 317 7.73 -0.86 20.50
C MET A 317 7.97 -2.04 21.43
N VAL A 318 9.17 -2.13 21.99
CA VAL A 318 9.51 -3.15 22.99
C VAL A 318 9.29 -2.57 24.37
N SER A 319 8.45 -3.20 25.17
CA SER A 319 8.14 -2.74 26.53
C SER A 319 8.88 -3.54 27.58
N THR A 320 9.19 -2.92 28.72
CA THR A 320 9.58 -3.65 29.95
C THR A 320 8.46 -4.54 30.50
N MET A 321 7.24 -4.46 29.93
CA MET A 321 6.04 -5.19 30.36
C MET A 321 5.43 -6.11 29.28
N ASP A 322 6.28 -6.62 28.38
CA ASP A 322 5.90 -7.65 27.39
C ASP A 322 5.63 -9.02 28.04
N GLU A 323 6.19 -9.24 29.25
CA GLU A 323 5.90 -10.36 30.13
C GLU A 323 5.45 -9.84 31.50
N TYR A 324 4.52 -10.55 32.14
CA TYR A 324 4.05 -10.22 33.47
C TYR A 324 4.20 -11.40 34.41
N ARG A 325 4.87 -11.16 35.53
CA ARG A 325 4.85 -12.04 36.70
C ARG A 325 4.30 -11.28 37.90
N PHE A 326 3.38 -11.92 38.62
CA PHE A 326 2.75 -11.34 39.78
C PHE A 326 3.78 -10.94 40.83
N SER A 327 3.65 -9.73 41.37
CA SER A 327 4.42 -9.23 42.50
C SER A 327 3.49 -8.94 43.67
N GLU A 328 3.99 -9.04 44.90
CA GLU A 328 3.19 -8.83 46.11
C GLU A 328 2.55 -7.42 46.21
N GLY A 329 3.09 -6.44 45.48
CA GLY A 329 2.52 -5.09 45.40
C GLY A 329 1.34 -4.94 44.43
N ASP A 330 1.08 -5.91 43.56
CA ASP A 330 0.00 -5.85 42.57
C ASP A 330 -1.32 -6.39 43.16
N THR A 331 -2.45 -5.81 42.77
CA THR A 331 -3.77 -6.19 43.30
C THR A 331 -4.57 -6.94 42.25
N VAL A 332 -5.03 -8.17 42.58
CA VAL A 332 -5.99 -8.91 41.76
C VAL A 332 -7.40 -8.40 42.07
N LEU A 333 -8.05 -7.78 41.10
CA LEU A 333 -9.39 -7.21 41.22
C LEU A 333 -10.49 -8.22 40.89
N ALA A 334 -10.21 -9.18 40.02
CA ALA A 334 -11.13 -10.26 39.62
C ALA A 334 -10.37 -11.47 39.08
N GLY A 335 -11.00 -12.66 39.17
CA GLY A 335 -10.46 -13.94 38.69
C GLY A 335 -9.35 -14.53 39.57
N GLU A 336 -8.99 -15.78 39.31
CA GLU A 336 -7.90 -16.48 40.00
C GLU A 336 -6.59 -16.37 39.21
N LEU A 337 -5.56 -15.80 39.86
CA LEU A 337 -4.24 -15.62 39.28
C LEU A 337 -3.25 -16.66 39.80
N GLU A 338 -2.63 -17.42 38.89
CA GLU A 338 -1.48 -18.28 39.20
C GLU A 338 -0.23 -17.41 39.43
N ARG A 339 0.26 -17.31 40.66
CA ARG A 339 1.32 -16.36 41.05
C ARG A 339 2.71 -16.67 40.48
N ASP A 340 3.01 -17.95 40.27
CA ASP A 340 4.31 -18.40 39.76
C ASP A 340 4.38 -18.49 38.23
N LYS A 341 3.26 -18.19 37.56
CA LYS A 341 3.19 -18.19 36.11
C LYS A 341 3.69 -16.87 35.54
N THR A 342 4.46 -16.96 34.47
CA THR A 342 4.78 -15.80 33.61
C THR A 342 3.71 -15.73 32.53
N TYR A 343 3.00 -14.61 32.49
CA TYR A 343 1.96 -14.30 31.53
C TYR A 343 2.58 -13.54 30.35
N THR A 344 2.14 -13.89 29.15
CA THR A 344 2.67 -13.40 27.88
C THR A 344 1.60 -12.64 27.09
N GLU A 345 1.96 -12.13 25.91
CA GLU A 345 1.04 -11.47 24.98
C GLU A 345 -0.20 -12.32 24.66
N SER A 346 -0.09 -13.65 24.60
CA SER A 346 -1.25 -14.53 24.39
C SER A 346 -2.24 -14.48 25.57
N ASP A 347 -1.72 -14.35 26.80
CA ASP A 347 -2.53 -14.28 28.00
C ASP A 347 -3.22 -12.93 28.15
N PHE A 348 -2.50 -11.83 27.91
CA PHE A 348 -3.07 -10.47 27.93
C PHE A 348 -4.24 -10.30 26.95
N ASN A 349 -4.15 -10.99 25.82
CA ASN A 349 -5.13 -10.90 24.75
C ASN A 349 -6.37 -11.77 24.97
N THR A 350 -6.34 -12.71 25.93
CA THR A 350 -7.41 -13.68 26.13
C THR A 350 -8.00 -13.64 27.54
N ARG A 351 -7.15 -13.74 28.57
CA ARG A 351 -7.58 -14.03 29.94
C ARG A 351 -7.10 -13.03 31.00
N LEU A 352 -6.04 -12.27 30.74
CA LEU A 352 -5.44 -11.33 31.70
C LEU A 352 -5.63 -9.89 31.24
N ILE A 353 -6.22 -9.05 32.09
CA ILE A 353 -6.43 -7.63 31.81
C ILE A 353 -5.57 -6.81 32.79
N ILE A 354 -4.73 -5.95 32.22
CA ILE A 354 -3.95 -4.95 32.96
C ILE A 354 -4.18 -3.60 32.29
N ASP A 355 -5.14 -2.82 32.81
CA ASP A 355 -5.54 -1.56 32.15
C ASP A 355 -4.39 -0.55 32.08
N GLN A 356 -3.53 -0.48 33.11
CA GLN A 356 -2.38 0.43 33.10
C GLN A 356 -1.38 0.13 31.99
N ARG A 357 -1.24 -1.15 31.61
CA ARG A 357 -0.40 -1.55 30.48
C ARG A 357 -0.99 -1.01 29.17
N GLU A 358 -2.28 -1.19 28.94
CA GLU A 358 -2.94 -0.71 27.72
C GLU A 358 -3.01 0.82 27.66
N GLN A 359 -3.22 1.48 28.81
CA GLN A 359 -3.13 2.95 28.92
C GLN A 359 -1.73 3.45 28.55
N SER A 360 -0.67 2.78 29.01
CA SER A 360 0.70 3.16 28.65
C SER A 360 0.97 2.97 27.15
N ARG A 361 0.46 1.91 26.52
CA ARG A 361 0.58 1.70 25.07
C ARG A 361 -0.15 2.79 24.29
N VAL A 362 -1.35 3.14 24.75
CA VAL A 362 -2.17 4.22 24.16
C VAL A 362 -1.47 5.57 24.26
N GLN A 363 -0.93 5.90 25.43
CA GLN A 363 -0.15 7.12 25.62
C GLN A 363 1.05 7.17 24.67
N GLU A 364 1.82 6.08 24.61
CA GLU A 364 3.05 6.01 23.82
C GLU A 364 2.83 6.28 22.33
N PHE A 365 1.82 5.66 21.70
CA PHE A 365 1.58 5.93 20.28
C PHE A 365 0.87 7.28 20.05
N MET A 366 -0.01 7.71 20.96
CA MET A 366 -0.74 8.98 20.83
C MET A 366 0.20 10.20 20.93
N ASP A 367 1.28 10.09 21.72
CA ASP A 367 2.32 11.12 21.83
C ASP A 367 3.23 11.20 20.58
N GLN A 368 3.28 10.12 19.79
CA GLN A 368 4.14 10.03 18.60
C GLN A 368 3.40 10.34 17.28
N ILE A 369 2.08 10.19 17.23
CA ILE A 369 1.30 10.48 16.02
C ILE A 369 0.92 11.96 15.93
N ASP A 370 0.70 12.45 14.72
CA ASP A 370 -0.15 13.63 14.52
C ASP A 370 -1.61 13.18 14.69
N GLN A 371 -2.24 13.56 15.80
CA GLN A 371 -3.63 13.19 16.14
C GLN A 371 -4.67 13.69 15.12
N ARG A 372 -4.31 14.48 14.11
CA ARG A 372 -5.23 14.84 13.01
C ARG A 372 -5.22 13.82 11.88
N GLN A 373 -4.31 12.85 11.91
CA GLN A 373 -4.12 11.88 10.85
C GLN A 373 -4.90 10.59 11.10
N LYS A 374 -5.50 10.04 10.04
CA LYS A 374 -6.34 8.84 10.14
C LYS A 374 -5.53 7.63 10.60
N THR A 375 -6.02 6.97 11.65
CA THR A 375 -5.32 5.90 12.36
C THR A 375 -6.22 4.67 12.52
N LEU A 376 -5.68 3.48 12.22
CA LEU A 376 -6.33 2.21 12.50
C LEU A 376 -5.62 1.48 13.65
N VAL A 377 -6.37 1.00 14.63
CA VAL A 377 -5.84 0.29 15.80
C VAL A 377 -6.40 -1.13 15.85
N PHE A 378 -5.52 -2.11 15.68
CA PHE A 378 -5.85 -3.53 15.65
C PHE A 378 -5.66 -4.15 17.04
N CYS A 379 -6.77 -4.49 17.68
CA CYS A 379 -6.85 -5.02 19.04
C CYS A 379 -7.16 -6.53 19.01
N ALA A 380 -6.93 -7.20 20.14
CA ALA A 380 -7.12 -8.65 20.24
C ALA A 380 -8.58 -9.11 20.14
N THR A 381 -9.47 -8.43 20.85
CA THR A 381 -10.89 -8.79 20.99
C THR A 381 -11.78 -7.56 20.86
N GLN A 382 -13.09 -7.75 20.71
CA GLN A 382 -14.05 -6.63 20.65
C GLN A 382 -14.05 -5.81 21.94
N ASP A 383 -13.85 -6.49 23.09
CA ASP A 383 -13.71 -5.84 24.40
C ASP A 383 -12.41 -5.06 24.51
N HIS A 384 -11.32 -5.63 24.01
CA HIS A 384 -10.04 -4.92 23.97
C HIS A 384 -10.17 -3.65 23.11
N ALA A 385 -10.79 -3.73 21.93
CA ALA A 385 -11.03 -2.57 21.07
C ALA A 385 -11.87 -1.47 21.75
N ALA A 386 -12.85 -1.85 22.58
CA ALA A 386 -13.65 -0.89 23.36
C ALA A 386 -12.82 -0.20 24.45
N ARG A 387 -11.99 -0.94 25.19
CA ARG A 387 -11.11 -0.36 26.22
C ARG A 387 -10.11 0.63 25.60
N ILE A 388 -9.45 0.23 24.51
CA ILE A 388 -8.50 1.10 23.79
C ILE A 388 -9.19 2.35 23.26
N ARG A 389 -10.40 2.22 22.68
CA ARG A 389 -11.20 3.39 22.25
C ARG A 389 -11.47 4.35 23.40
N ASN A 390 -11.77 3.83 24.60
CA ASN A 390 -12.02 4.66 25.77
C ASN A 390 -10.75 5.37 26.23
N PHE A 391 -9.62 4.68 26.32
CA PHE A 391 -8.34 5.28 26.70
C PHE A 391 -7.91 6.37 25.71
N ILE A 392 -8.04 6.13 24.41
CA ILE A 392 -7.73 7.15 23.37
C ILE A 392 -8.60 8.39 23.58
N ASN A 393 -9.90 8.23 23.79
CA ASN A 393 -10.80 9.37 23.99
C ASN A 393 -10.61 10.10 25.32
N GLN A 394 -9.94 9.49 26.30
CA GLN A 394 -9.61 10.12 27.58
C GLN A 394 -8.37 11.01 27.49
N ILE A 395 -7.47 10.76 26.54
CA ILE A 395 -6.19 11.50 26.41
C ILE A 395 -6.08 12.34 25.14
N LYS A 396 -7.02 12.22 24.20
CA LYS A 396 -7.01 12.97 22.93
C LYS A 396 -6.95 14.49 23.15
N ASP A 397 -6.24 15.18 22.28
CA ASP A 397 -6.22 16.65 22.25
C ASP A 397 -7.46 17.23 21.57
N ASN A 398 -8.04 16.49 20.63
CA ASN A 398 -9.24 16.91 19.91
C ASN A 398 -10.47 16.83 20.84
N PRO A 399 -11.24 17.91 21.07
CA PRO A 399 -12.38 17.88 22.00
C PRO A 399 -13.58 17.08 21.47
N ASP A 400 -13.63 16.75 20.18
CA ASP A 400 -14.81 16.13 19.55
C ASP A 400 -15.14 14.74 20.15
N PRO A 401 -16.41 14.47 20.53
CA PRO A 401 -16.80 13.20 21.16
C PRO A 401 -16.69 11.99 20.24
N HIS A 402 -16.63 12.19 18.92
CA HIS A 402 -16.55 11.15 17.87
C HIS A 402 -15.14 11.00 17.28
N TYR A 403 -14.11 11.47 18.00
CA TYR A 403 -12.71 11.39 17.57
C TYR A 403 -12.25 9.94 17.31
N CYS A 404 -12.43 9.06 18.31
CA CYS A 404 -12.09 7.65 18.20
C CYS A 404 -13.34 6.79 18.35
N GLU A 405 -13.64 5.96 17.36
CA GLU A 405 -14.80 5.07 17.37
C GLU A 405 -14.41 3.60 17.17
N ARG A 406 -15.22 2.70 17.71
CA ARG A 406 -15.04 1.25 17.57
C ARG A 406 -15.80 0.76 16.34
N VAL A 407 -15.17 -0.15 15.58
CA VAL A 407 -15.83 -0.87 14.49
C VAL A 407 -15.52 -2.37 14.59
N THR A 408 -16.46 -3.12 15.13
CA THR A 408 -16.44 -4.59 15.28
C THR A 408 -17.73 -5.23 14.75
N ALA A 409 -17.84 -6.55 14.87
CA ALA A 409 -19.01 -7.28 14.38
C ALA A 409 -20.29 -6.86 15.11
N ASP A 410 -20.18 -6.61 16.42
CA ASP A 410 -21.32 -6.31 17.30
C ASP A 410 -21.83 -4.87 17.15
N ASP A 411 -21.09 -3.98 16.48
CA ASP A 411 -21.46 -2.57 16.34
C ASP A 411 -22.53 -2.30 15.27
N GLY A 412 -22.96 -3.33 14.52
CA GLY A 412 -24.08 -3.25 13.57
C GLY A 412 -23.97 -2.09 12.56
N GLU A 413 -25.11 -1.45 12.28
CA GLU A 413 -25.20 -0.30 11.35
C GLU A 413 -24.40 0.92 11.80
N LEU A 414 -24.25 1.12 13.12
CA LEU A 414 -23.50 2.24 13.67
C LEU A 414 -22.02 2.13 13.33
N GLY A 415 -21.43 0.95 13.50
CA GLY A 415 -20.06 0.67 13.09
C GLY A 415 -19.85 0.83 11.58
N GLU A 416 -20.83 0.42 10.76
CA GLU A 416 -20.78 0.64 9.31
C GLU A 416 -20.84 2.13 8.94
N ARG A 417 -21.61 2.94 9.68
CA ARG A 417 -21.65 4.39 9.49
C ARG A 417 -20.29 5.02 9.79
N HIS A 418 -19.70 4.70 10.95
CA HIS A 418 -18.38 5.20 11.31
C HIS A 418 -17.30 4.80 10.30
N LEU A 419 -17.39 3.57 9.78
CA LEU A 419 -16.48 3.11 8.73
C LEU A 419 -16.63 3.94 7.43
N ARG A 420 -17.87 4.20 6.98
CA ARG A 420 -18.12 5.05 5.80
C ARG A 420 -17.59 6.47 6.01
N GLU A 421 -17.81 7.05 7.18
CA GLU A 421 -17.31 8.38 7.54
C GLU A 421 -15.78 8.43 7.57
N PHE A 422 -15.13 7.39 8.11
CA PHE A 422 -13.68 7.26 8.10
C PHE A 422 -13.11 7.10 6.68
N GLN A 423 -13.83 6.47 5.76
CA GLN A 423 -13.39 6.30 4.37
C GLN A 423 -13.49 7.60 3.56
N ASP A 424 -14.41 8.49 3.94
CA ASP A 424 -14.61 9.77 3.29
C ASP A 424 -13.42 10.70 3.55
N ASN A 425 -12.66 11.05 2.49
CA ASN A 425 -11.46 11.89 2.61
C ASN A 425 -11.78 13.36 2.87
N GLU A 426 -13.02 13.80 2.66
CA GLU A 426 -13.48 15.15 3.03
C GLU A 426 -13.78 15.26 4.53
N LYS A 427 -13.96 14.11 5.20
CA LYS A 427 -14.18 14.04 6.64
C LYS A 427 -12.89 13.76 7.41
N THR A 428 -12.72 14.52 8.48
CA THR A 428 -11.63 14.35 9.45
C THR A 428 -12.02 13.42 10.61
N LEU A 429 -13.32 13.19 10.83
CA LEU A 429 -13.88 12.40 11.93
C LEU A 429 -14.73 11.22 11.41
N PRO A 430 -14.69 10.05 12.08
CA PRO A 430 -13.74 9.71 13.13
C PRO A 430 -12.30 9.70 12.60
N THR A 431 -11.35 10.13 13.42
CA THR A 431 -9.92 10.17 13.05
C THR A 431 -9.23 8.85 13.39
N VAL A 432 -9.70 8.17 14.44
CA VAL A 432 -9.15 6.88 14.87
C VAL A 432 -10.25 5.83 14.87
N LEU A 433 -9.98 4.65 14.30
CA LEU A 433 -10.85 3.49 14.45
C LEU A 433 -10.14 2.37 15.21
N THR A 434 -10.79 1.84 16.24
CA THR A 434 -10.36 0.59 16.88
C THR A 434 -11.16 -0.59 16.35
N THR A 435 -10.50 -1.72 16.12
CA THR A 435 -11.14 -2.95 15.65
C THR A 435 -10.47 -4.18 16.23
N SER A 436 -11.09 -5.34 16.09
CA SER A 436 -10.44 -6.63 16.29
C SER A 436 -10.00 -7.23 14.94
N GLN A 437 -10.95 -7.85 14.25
CA GLN A 437 -10.75 -8.50 12.94
C GLN A 437 -11.60 -7.88 11.84
N LYS A 438 -12.64 -7.10 12.15
CA LYS A 438 -13.60 -6.61 11.15
C LYS A 438 -12.89 -5.78 10.07
N LEU A 439 -12.00 -4.89 10.49
CA LEU A 439 -11.19 -4.09 9.58
C LEU A 439 -9.90 -4.81 9.15
N SER A 440 -9.83 -6.14 9.10
CA SER A 440 -8.72 -6.84 8.41
C SER A 440 -8.92 -6.90 6.89
N THR A 441 -10.16 -6.94 6.38
CA THR A 441 -10.52 -6.75 4.95
C THR A 441 -11.56 -5.66 4.68
N GLY A 442 -11.66 -5.16 3.45
CA GLY A 442 -12.79 -4.31 2.99
C GLY A 442 -12.85 -2.86 3.52
N VAL A 443 -11.71 -2.25 3.86
CA VAL A 443 -11.66 -0.79 4.15
C VAL A 443 -10.95 -0.07 3.02
N ASP A 444 -11.66 0.84 2.38
CA ASP A 444 -11.14 1.67 1.30
C ASP A 444 -11.00 3.12 1.75
N ALA A 445 -10.04 3.35 2.65
CA ALA A 445 -9.63 4.68 3.07
C ALA A 445 -8.25 4.96 2.49
N LEU A 446 -8.12 6.02 1.69
CA LEU A 446 -6.87 6.39 1.02
C LEU A 446 -5.87 7.01 2.01
N ASN A 447 -6.36 7.88 2.88
CA ASN A 447 -5.55 8.73 3.73
C ASN A 447 -5.19 8.13 5.11
N ILE A 448 -5.07 6.80 5.23
CA ILE A 448 -4.57 6.16 6.46
C ILE A 448 -3.07 6.48 6.61
N ARG A 449 -2.67 7.12 7.71
CA ARG A 449 -1.27 7.47 7.99
C ARG A 449 -0.64 6.63 9.08
N ASN A 450 -1.46 6.04 9.96
CA ASN A 450 -0.96 5.25 11.09
C ASN A 450 -1.73 3.92 11.20
N ILE A 451 -0.98 2.84 11.41
CA ILE A 451 -1.49 1.51 11.74
C ILE A 451 -0.87 1.10 13.07
N VAL A 452 -1.69 0.82 14.08
CA VAL A 452 -1.25 0.41 15.41
C VAL A 452 -1.61 -1.05 15.63
N LEU A 453 -0.61 -1.87 15.97
CA LEU A 453 -0.75 -3.30 16.19
C LEU A 453 -0.65 -3.61 17.68
N LEU A 454 -1.79 -3.95 18.30
CA LEU A 454 -1.91 -4.33 19.72
C LEU A 454 -2.30 -5.81 19.87
N ARG A 455 -2.20 -6.59 18.79
CA ARG A 455 -2.39 -8.04 18.83
C ARG A 455 -1.46 -8.77 17.87
N PRO A 456 -0.93 -9.95 18.24
CA PRO A 456 -0.18 -10.78 17.33
C PRO A 456 -1.00 -11.11 16.08
N ILE A 457 -0.32 -11.07 14.93
CA ILE A 457 -0.88 -11.47 13.64
C ILE A 457 -0.32 -12.85 13.31
N LYS A 458 -1.20 -13.85 13.27
CA LYS A 458 -0.79 -15.26 13.15
C LYS A 458 -0.56 -15.70 11.71
N SER A 459 -1.11 -14.98 10.73
CA SER A 459 -1.06 -15.35 9.32
C SER A 459 -0.46 -14.22 8.50
N MET A 460 0.47 -14.59 7.61
CA MET A 460 1.06 -13.71 6.61
C MET A 460 0.01 -13.04 5.72
N VAL A 461 -1.10 -13.74 5.44
CA VAL A 461 -2.23 -13.19 4.68
C VAL A 461 -2.85 -12.01 5.41
N GLU A 462 -3.19 -12.20 6.68
CA GLU A 462 -3.79 -11.15 7.51
C GLU A 462 -2.82 -9.97 7.65
N PHE A 463 -1.53 -10.26 7.84
CA PHE A 463 -0.49 -9.25 7.94
C PHE A 463 -0.43 -8.37 6.68
N LYS A 464 -0.35 -8.97 5.48
CA LYS A 464 -0.36 -8.24 4.20
C LYS A 464 -1.62 -7.42 4.00
N GLN A 465 -2.77 -7.95 4.39
CA GLN A 465 -4.04 -7.24 4.28
C GLN A 465 -4.09 -6.02 5.20
N ILE A 466 -3.58 -6.13 6.44
CA ILE A 466 -3.52 -5.02 7.40
C ILE A 466 -2.57 -3.93 6.89
N ILE A 467 -1.33 -4.27 6.54
CA ILE A 467 -0.35 -3.29 6.07
C ILE A 467 -0.78 -2.65 4.76
N GLY A 468 -1.35 -3.44 3.83
CA GLY A 468 -1.86 -3.00 2.54
C GLY A 468 -2.97 -1.93 2.60
N ARG A 469 -3.49 -1.62 3.79
CA ARG A 469 -4.43 -0.51 3.98
C ARG A 469 -3.75 0.85 3.95
N GLY A 470 -2.52 0.90 4.46
CA GLY A 470 -1.69 2.10 4.47
C GLY A 470 -1.00 2.36 3.15
N THR A 471 -0.88 1.38 2.26
CA THR A 471 -0.07 1.49 1.02
C THR A 471 -0.75 2.29 -0.09
N ARG A 472 -2.00 2.74 0.08
CA ARG A 472 -2.68 3.58 -0.91
C ARG A 472 -2.07 4.99 -0.96
N THR A 473 -1.83 5.48 -2.16
CA THR A 473 -1.34 6.84 -2.42
C THR A 473 -2.40 7.88 -2.08
N PHE A 474 -1.96 9.00 -1.49
CA PHE A 474 -2.80 10.16 -1.20
C PHE A 474 -1.93 11.43 -1.28
N ASP A 475 -2.53 12.57 -1.60
CA ASP A 475 -1.75 13.81 -1.70
C ASP A 475 -1.18 14.23 -0.33
N GLY A 476 0.07 14.67 -0.32
CA GLY A 476 0.85 14.94 0.90
C GLY A 476 1.05 13.72 1.80
N LYS A 477 1.01 12.50 1.27
CA LYS A 477 1.27 11.24 1.98
C LYS A 477 2.50 10.53 1.39
N ASP A 478 3.65 10.87 1.92
CA ASP A 478 4.94 10.31 1.48
C ASP A 478 5.19 8.93 2.06
N TYR A 479 4.75 8.68 3.31
CA TYR A 479 4.74 7.35 3.94
C TYR A 479 3.55 7.20 4.89
N PHE A 480 3.41 5.99 5.43
CA PHE A 480 2.61 5.74 6.63
C PHE A 480 3.44 4.99 7.70
N THR A 481 3.01 5.09 8.96
CA THR A 481 3.74 4.52 10.11
C THR A 481 3.00 3.31 10.66
N ILE A 482 3.74 2.25 10.93
CA ILE A 482 3.25 1.08 11.65
C ILE A 482 3.84 1.12 13.06
N TYR A 483 3.00 1.21 14.08
CA TYR A 483 3.36 1.14 15.49
C TYR A 483 3.13 -0.29 15.96
N ASP A 484 4.19 -1.04 16.20
CA ASP A 484 4.14 -2.47 16.47
C ASP A 484 4.53 -2.79 17.91
N PHE A 485 3.53 -3.14 18.73
CA PHE A 485 3.71 -3.52 20.14
C PHE A 485 3.77 -5.03 20.35
N VAL A 486 3.78 -5.82 19.27
CA VAL A 486 3.52 -7.27 19.31
C VAL A 486 4.49 -8.06 18.44
N LYS A 487 5.60 -7.44 18.02
CA LYS A 487 6.66 -8.03 17.20
C LYS A 487 6.15 -8.60 15.88
N ALA A 488 5.08 -8.03 15.33
CA ALA A 488 4.59 -8.41 14.01
C ALA A 488 5.61 -8.09 12.89
N TYR A 489 6.58 -7.21 13.15
CA TYR A 489 7.64 -6.86 12.21
C TYR A 489 8.50 -8.05 11.81
N GLU A 490 8.56 -9.12 12.62
CA GLU A 490 9.31 -10.33 12.27
C GLU A 490 8.81 -10.94 10.96
N HIS A 491 7.52 -10.78 10.63
CA HIS A 491 6.94 -11.20 9.35
C HIS A 491 7.55 -10.47 8.14
N PHE A 492 8.15 -9.28 8.30
CA PHE A 492 8.82 -8.60 7.19
C PHE A 492 10.16 -9.23 6.82
N ASN A 493 10.79 -9.97 7.73
CA ASN A 493 12.03 -10.69 7.47
C ASN A 493 11.80 -11.99 6.70
N ASP A 494 10.54 -12.42 6.65
CA ASP A 494 10.14 -13.60 5.90
C ASP A 494 10.26 -13.31 4.40
N PRO A 495 11.08 -14.07 3.63
CA PRO A 495 11.09 -13.99 2.17
C PRO A 495 9.68 -14.12 1.56
N GLU A 496 8.75 -14.75 2.28
CA GLU A 496 7.37 -14.93 1.88
C GLU A 496 6.55 -13.62 1.83
N TRP A 497 7.00 -12.56 2.51
CA TRP A 497 6.34 -11.26 2.57
C TRP A 497 6.24 -10.55 1.21
N ASP A 498 7.29 -10.61 0.39
CA ASP A 498 7.32 -9.92 -0.92
C ASP A 498 8.02 -10.71 -2.03
N GLY A 499 8.45 -11.95 -1.74
CA GLY A 499 9.08 -12.82 -2.72
C GLY A 499 8.10 -13.33 -3.79
N GLU A 500 8.67 -13.71 -4.94
CA GLU A 500 7.92 -14.32 -6.05
C GLU A 500 7.13 -15.58 -5.58
N PRO A 501 6.06 -15.95 -6.31
CA PRO A 501 5.41 -17.24 -6.08
C PRO A 501 6.43 -18.37 -6.16
N LEU A 502 6.35 -19.31 -5.21
CA LEU A 502 7.14 -20.55 -5.31
C LEU A 502 6.61 -21.41 -6.46
N PRO A 503 7.46 -22.18 -7.15
CA PRO A 503 6.99 -23.09 -8.20
C PRO A 503 6.03 -24.17 -7.65
N PRO A 504 5.19 -24.79 -8.51
CA PRO A 504 4.34 -25.94 -8.15
C PRO A 504 5.17 -27.07 -7.55
N GLU A 505 4.70 -27.67 -6.44
CA GLU A 505 5.27 -28.96 -6.02
C GLU A 505 4.56 -30.06 -6.82
N GLU A 506 5.30 -31.11 -7.20
CA GLU A 506 4.70 -32.26 -7.86
C GLU A 506 3.72 -32.97 -6.92
N PRO A 507 2.55 -33.43 -7.40
CA PRO A 507 1.56 -34.06 -6.55
C PRO A 507 2.09 -35.38 -6.00
N ILE A 508 2.29 -35.44 -4.68
CA ILE A 508 2.56 -36.68 -3.95
C ILE A 508 1.23 -37.46 -3.87
N PRO A 509 1.22 -38.76 -4.21
CA PRO A 509 0.00 -39.57 -4.14
C PRO A 509 -0.56 -39.62 -2.70
N PRO A 510 -1.89 -39.57 -2.52
CA PRO A 510 -2.48 -39.51 -1.20
C PRO A 510 -2.16 -40.77 -0.38
N GLY A 511 -1.47 -40.58 0.74
CA GLY A 511 -1.30 -41.62 1.77
C GLY A 511 -2.65 -41.96 2.40
N LYS A 512 -2.86 -43.25 2.69
CA LYS A 512 -4.11 -43.77 3.27
C LYS A 512 -4.53 -42.99 4.53
N PRO A 513 -5.81 -42.60 4.67
CA PRO A 513 -6.31 -42.02 5.91
C PRO A 513 -6.26 -43.06 7.03
N LYS A 514 -5.73 -42.67 8.20
CA LYS A 514 -5.93 -43.40 9.45
C LYS A 514 -7.36 -43.14 9.92
N GLY A 515 -8.05 -44.21 10.34
CA GLY A 515 -9.46 -44.19 10.70
C GLY A 515 -9.80 -43.16 11.77
N GLU A 516 -10.90 -42.45 11.52
CA GLU A 516 -11.56 -41.55 12.46
C GLU A 516 -12.53 -42.37 13.30
N ASP A 517 -12.45 -42.23 14.63
CA ASP A 517 -13.45 -42.74 15.56
C ASP A 517 -14.76 -41.95 15.39
N GLU A 518 -15.89 -42.65 15.53
CA GLU A 518 -17.26 -42.12 15.34
C GLU A 518 -17.57 -40.91 16.24
N PRO A 519 -18.28 -39.88 15.75
CA PRO A 519 -18.79 -38.80 16.58
C PRO A 519 -20.09 -39.20 17.29
N ASP A 520 -20.09 -39.10 18.62
CA ASP A 520 -21.28 -39.19 19.48
C ASP A 520 -22.30 -38.06 19.16
N GLU A 521 -23.58 -38.39 19.34
CA GLU A 521 -24.76 -37.54 19.06
C GLU A 521 -24.75 -36.15 19.75
N PRO A 522 -25.40 -35.13 19.15
CA PRO A 522 -25.42 -33.77 19.67
C PRO A 522 -26.34 -33.63 20.89
N GLY A 523 -25.79 -33.90 22.07
CA GLY A 523 -26.34 -33.37 23.32
C GLY A 523 -26.16 -31.85 23.36
N ARG A 524 -27.24 -31.10 23.63
CA ARG A 524 -27.24 -29.65 23.89
C ARG A 524 -26.05 -29.24 24.77
N VAL A 525 -25.01 -28.69 24.17
CA VAL A 525 -23.93 -28.02 24.89
C VAL A 525 -24.48 -26.66 25.30
N LYS A 526 -24.80 -26.50 26.59
CA LYS A 526 -24.90 -25.16 27.18
C LYS A 526 -23.57 -24.48 26.92
N GLU A 527 -23.60 -23.28 26.32
CA GLU A 527 -22.41 -22.44 26.20
C GLU A 527 -21.70 -22.42 27.56
N PRO A 528 -20.43 -22.83 27.64
CA PRO A 528 -19.68 -22.72 28.88
C PRO A 528 -19.69 -21.24 29.29
N PRO A 529 -19.82 -20.93 30.59
CA PRO A 529 -19.73 -19.56 31.06
C PRO A 529 -18.45 -18.92 30.50
N PRO A 530 -18.47 -17.63 30.13
CA PRO A 530 -17.28 -16.96 29.61
C PRO A 530 -16.12 -17.22 30.57
N PRO A 531 -14.93 -17.62 30.07
CA PRO A 531 -13.81 -17.97 30.92
C PRO A 531 -13.54 -16.84 31.91
N GLU A 532 -13.40 -17.17 33.20
CA GLU A 532 -13.16 -16.17 34.24
C GLU A 532 -11.92 -15.35 33.87
N ARG A 533 -12.13 -14.04 33.68
CA ARG A 533 -11.05 -13.13 33.33
C ARG A 533 -10.33 -12.66 34.59
N ILE A 534 -9.01 -12.68 34.51
CA ILE A 534 -8.13 -12.21 35.56
C ILE A 534 -7.91 -10.72 35.34
N VAL A 535 -8.26 -9.88 36.30
CA VAL A 535 -8.05 -8.42 36.24
C VAL A 535 -7.04 -8.03 37.30
N VAL A 536 -5.96 -7.40 36.88
CA VAL A 536 -4.87 -6.98 37.77
C VAL A 536 -4.66 -5.48 37.68
N ARG A 537 -4.50 -4.85 38.85
CA ARG A 537 -4.04 -3.48 39.00
C ARG A 537 -2.57 -3.49 39.42
N LEU A 538 -1.71 -2.83 38.64
CA LEU A 538 -0.30 -2.65 38.98
C LEU A 538 -0.14 -1.70 40.18
N SER A 539 0.92 -1.92 40.95
CA SER A 539 1.41 -0.96 41.95
C SER A 539 1.91 0.35 41.31
N ASP A 540 1.73 1.49 42.00
CA ASP A 540 2.09 2.84 41.51
C ASP A 540 3.55 2.96 41.01
N GLY A 541 4.49 2.22 41.62
CA GLY A 541 5.89 2.19 41.21
C GLY A 541 6.15 1.40 39.92
N ARG A 542 5.38 0.33 39.67
CA ARG A 542 5.48 -0.50 38.45
C ARG A 542 4.84 0.18 37.26
N GLU A 543 3.69 0.83 37.46
CA GLU A 543 3.03 1.63 36.43
C GLU A 543 3.96 2.71 35.84
N ARG A 544 4.68 3.44 36.70
CA ARG A 544 5.66 4.46 36.30
C ARG A 544 6.96 3.90 35.70
N SER A 545 7.16 2.59 35.77
CA SER A 545 8.38 1.92 35.26
C SER A 545 8.20 1.32 33.86
N ILE A 546 6.98 1.35 33.31
CA ILE A 546 6.75 0.93 31.93
C ILE A 546 7.48 1.91 31.02
N SER A 547 8.47 1.40 30.30
CA SER A 547 9.24 2.17 29.33
C SER A 547 9.30 1.41 28.02
N TYR A 548 9.35 2.16 26.92
CA TYR A 548 9.40 1.63 25.57
C TYR A 548 10.78 1.91 24.96
N LEU A 549 11.44 0.85 24.51
CA LEU A 549 12.59 0.94 23.62
C LEU A 549 12.06 0.92 22.20
N ALA A 550 12.12 2.06 21.52
CA ALA A 550 11.65 2.20 20.16
C ALA A 550 12.80 2.06 19.14
N ALA A 551 12.75 1.03 18.30
CA ALA A 551 13.61 0.91 17.13
C ALA A 551 12.81 1.28 15.87
N THR A 552 13.38 2.11 14.98
CA THR A 552 12.75 2.44 13.70
C THR A 552 13.45 1.70 12.59
N THR A 553 12.65 0.99 11.79
CA THR A 553 13.09 0.35 10.56
C THR A 553 12.32 0.93 9.38
N TYR A 554 13.00 1.04 8.25
CA TYR A 554 12.46 1.60 7.01
C TYR A 554 12.37 0.50 5.96
N TRP A 555 11.31 0.55 5.16
CA TRP A 555 11.22 -0.32 3.99
C TRP A 555 12.06 0.26 2.83
N HIS A 556 13.06 -0.48 2.37
CA HIS A 556 13.91 -0.08 1.25
C HIS A 556 14.34 -1.31 0.43
N ASP A 557 14.18 -1.26 -0.89
CA ASP A 557 14.56 -2.34 -1.81
C ASP A 557 14.07 -3.75 -1.44
N GLY A 558 12.89 -3.85 -0.81
CA GLY A 558 12.28 -5.12 -0.45
C GLY A 558 12.76 -5.73 0.87
N ARG A 559 13.50 -4.99 1.68
CA ARG A 559 13.85 -5.39 3.04
C ARG A 559 13.66 -4.24 4.03
N GLN A 560 13.56 -4.59 5.30
CA GLN A 560 13.71 -3.62 6.37
C GLN A 560 15.19 -3.27 6.54
N ILE A 561 15.48 -1.98 6.63
CA ILE A 561 16.78 -1.47 7.02
C ILE A 561 16.64 -0.65 8.30
N THR A 562 17.60 -0.78 9.19
CA THR A 562 17.69 0.02 10.41
C THR A 562 18.04 1.47 10.06
N ALA A 563 17.76 2.39 10.98
CA ALA A 563 18.25 3.77 10.89
C ALA A 563 19.78 3.85 10.65
N GLN A 564 20.56 2.95 11.24
CA GLN A 564 22.02 2.90 11.07
C GLN A 564 22.43 2.41 9.68
N GLU A 565 21.80 1.36 9.15
CA GLU A 565 22.04 0.89 7.78
C GLU A 565 21.62 1.93 6.75
N PHE A 566 20.51 2.64 6.99
CA PHE A 566 20.09 3.75 6.15
C PHE A 566 21.12 4.90 6.16
N MET A 567 21.71 5.22 7.33
CA MET A 567 22.83 6.18 7.41
C MET A 567 24.09 5.69 6.69
N GLN A 568 24.42 4.40 6.77
CA GLN A 568 25.55 3.82 6.02
C GLN A 568 25.32 3.87 4.50
N GLN A 569 24.08 3.66 4.06
CA GLN A 569 23.73 3.78 2.65
C GLN A 569 23.85 5.24 2.18
N LEU A 570 23.31 6.20 2.95
CA LEU A 570 23.48 7.61 2.65
C LEU A 570 24.96 8.00 2.62
N PHE A 571 25.77 7.46 3.52
CA PHE A 571 27.22 7.64 3.50
C PHE A 571 27.86 7.17 2.18
N GLY A 572 27.47 5.98 1.71
CA GLY A 572 27.91 5.44 0.42
C GLY A 572 27.49 6.31 -0.76
N ASP A 573 26.21 6.67 -0.83
CA ASP A 573 25.66 7.49 -1.92
C ASP A 573 26.24 8.91 -1.91
N LEU A 574 26.41 9.53 -0.74
CA LEU A 574 27.10 10.81 -0.60
C LEU A 574 28.57 10.72 -1.04
N GLY A 575 29.22 9.58 -0.86
CA GLY A 575 30.57 9.32 -1.37
C GLY A 575 30.67 9.42 -2.89
N HIS A 576 29.59 9.13 -3.62
CA HIS A 576 29.52 9.28 -5.07
C HIS A 576 29.07 10.66 -5.53
N LEU A 577 28.47 11.45 -4.62
CA LEU A 577 27.87 12.75 -4.93
C LEU A 577 28.75 13.94 -4.55
N VAL A 578 29.56 13.79 -3.50
CA VAL A 578 30.41 14.85 -2.97
C VAL A 578 31.76 14.27 -2.53
N ALA A 579 32.83 14.84 -3.07
CA ALA A 579 34.20 14.39 -2.82
C ALA A 579 34.68 14.76 -1.42
N ASP A 580 34.50 16.03 -1.03
CA ASP A 580 35.01 16.61 0.21
C ASP A 580 34.07 17.66 0.83
N GLU A 581 34.42 18.12 2.03
CA GLU A 581 33.64 19.08 2.80
C GLU A 581 33.52 20.43 2.08
N ASP A 582 34.60 20.87 1.41
CA ASP A 582 34.63 22.16 0.71
C ASP A 582 33.66 22.16 -0.47
N GLU A 583 33.53 21.03 -1.17
CA GLU A 583 32.52 20.84 -2.21
C GLU A 583 31.10 20.89 -1.64
N LEU A 584 30.83 20.22 -0.51
CA LEU A 584 29.52 20.31 0.15
C LEU A 584 29.18 21.74 0.53
N ARG A 585 30.15 22.48 1.10
CA ARG A 585 29.99 23.90 1.47
C ARG A 585 29.74 24.78 0.25
N ALA A 586 30.44 24.53 -0.85
CA ALA A 586 30.26 25.27 -2.10
C ALA A 586 28.89 25.00 -2.74
N ILE A 587 28.38 23.77 -2.65
CA ILE A 587 27.02 23.42 -3.08
C ILE A 587 25.99 24.13 -2.18
N TRP A 588 26.16 24.05 -0.86
CA TRP A 588 25.16 24.55 0.08
C TRP A 588 25.11 26.08 0.18
N SER A 589 26.20 26.76 -0.18
CA SER A 589 26.30 28.22 -0.19
C SER A 589 25.59 28.86 -1.39
N ASP A 590 25.34 28.10 -2.46
CA ASP A 590 24.66 28.58 -3.67
C ASP A 590 23.23 28.02 -3.69
N PRO A 591 22.18 28.86 -3.71
CA PRO A 591 20.79 28.41 -3.65
C PRO A 591 20.41 27.46 -4.79
N ASP A 592 20.87 27.74 -6.00
CA ASP A 592 20.45 27.03 -7.22
C ASP A 592 21.16 25.67 -7.28
N ARG A 593 22.45 25.61 -6.89
CA ARG A 593 23.19 24.34 -6.72
C ARG A 593 22.62 23.49 -5.59
N ARG A 594 22.27 24.11 -4.45
CA ARG A 594 21.67 23.42 -3.31
C ARG A 594 20.33 22.79 -3.66
N GLU A 595 19.46 23.51 -4.36
CA GLU A 595 18.16 23.00 -4.80
C GLU A 595 18.31 21.80 -5.74
N GLY A 596 19.21 21.89 -6.72
CA GLY A 596 19.55 20.76 -7.59
C GLY A 596 20.11 19.56 -6.85
N PHE A 597 20.93 19.77 -5.82
CA PHE A 597 21.51 18.70 -5.01
C PHE A 597 20.45 18.02 -4.11
N ILE A 598 19.56 18.80 -3.49
CA ILE A 598 18.42 18.26 -2.72
C ILE A 598 17.51 17.42 -3.62
N GLN A 599 17.27 17.85 -4.86
CA GLN A 599 16.50 17.05 -5.82
C GLN A 599 17.20 15.73 -6.14
N GLN A 600 18.52 15.73 -6.35
CA GLN A 600 19.29 14.51 -6.61
C GLN A 600 19.29 13.54 -5.41
N LEU A 601 19.24 14.06 -4.18
CA LEU A 601 19.06 13.25 -2.97
C LEU A 601 17.64 12.66 -2.94
N SER A 602 16.62 13.47 -3.22
CA SER A 602 15.22 13.04 -3.29
C SER A 602 15.00 11.93 -4.32
N ASP A 603 15.60 12.05 -5.51
CA ASP A 603 15.53 11.06 -6.59
C ASP A 603 16.17 9.71 -6.20
N ARG A 604 17.09 9.71 -5.22
CA ARG A 604 17.70 8.51 -4.61
C ARG A 604 16.96 8.01 -3.38
N GLY A 605 15.82 8.61 -3.04
CA GLY A 605 15.02 8.24 -1.89
C GLY A 605 15.48 8.91 -0.58
N TYR A 606 16.17 10.06 -0.64
CA TYR A 606 16.50 10.89 0.52
C TYR A 606 15.73 12.21 0.48
N ASP A 607 14.41 12.13 0.61
CA ASP A 607 13.52 13.30 0.69
C ASP A 607 13.75 14.14 1.96
N SER A 608 13.11 15.32 2.00
CA SER A 608 13.26 16.26 3.13
C SER A 608 12.82 15.68 4.47
N GLU A 609 11.83 14.78 4.50
CA GLU A 609 11.36 14.18 5.75
C GLU A 609 12.34 13.14 6.28
N ARG A 610 12.95 12.33 5.40
CA ARG A 610 14.00 11.38 5.79
C ARG A 610 15.24 12.09 6.34
N LEU A 611 15.66 13.19 5.71
CA LEU A 611 16.76 14.01 6.20
C LEU A 611 16.44 14.67 7.54
N GLU A 612 15.18 15.04 7.77
CA GLU A 612 14.68 15.55 9.05
C GLU A 612 14.71 14.47 10.15
N GLU A 613 14.35 13.23 9.83
CA GLU A 613 14.45 12.12 10.78
C GLU A 613 15.90 11.79 11.13
N MET A 614 16.81 11.84 10.15
CA MET A 614 18.25 11.71 10.39
C MET A 614 18.76 12.80 11.33
N ARG A 615 18.29 14.04 11.15
CA ARG A 615 18.58 15.15 12.05
C ARG A 615 18.19 14.84 13.49
N ARG A 616 17.05 14.16 13.70
CA ARG A 616 16.61 13.73 15.04
C ARG A 616 17.45 12.57 15.57
N LEU A 617 17.78 11.60 14.72
CA LEU A 617 18.56 10.41 15.09
C LEU A 617 19.98 10.75 15.58
N ILE A 618 20.63 11.73 14.95
CA ILE A 618 21.96 12.21 15.38
C ILE A 618 21.88 13.23 16.54
N ASN A 619 20.70 13.36 17.16
CA ASN A 619 20.41 14.27 18.27
C ASN A 619 20.73 15.76 17.95
N ALA A 620 20.39 16.20 16.73
CA ALA A 620 20.69 17.53 16.24
C ALA A 620 19.45 18.32 15.75
N PRO A 621 18.32 18.36 16.50
CA PRO A 621 17.03 18.89 16.02
C PRO A 621 17.07 20.37 15.61
N ASN A 622 18.05 21.13 16.10
CA ASN A 622 18.23 22.55 15.82
C ASN A 622 19.24 22.84 14.70
N SER A 623 19.84 21.81 14.12
CA SER A 623 20.88 21.94 13.08
C SER A 623 20.28 22.04 11.67
N ASP A 624 21.08 22.44 10.69
CA ASP A 624 20.63 22.45 9.30
C ASP A 624 20.75 21.06 8.66
N ILE A 625 20.08 20.82 7.53
CA ILE A 625 20.28 19.59 6.76
C ILE A 625 21.74 19.47 6.31
N PHE A 626 22.42 20.58 6.02
CA PHE A 626 23.86 20.58 5.79
C PHE A 626 24.62 19.82 6.89
N ASP A 627 24.29 20.09 8.15
CA ASP A 627 24.97 19.51 9.30
C ASP A 627 24.75 17.99 9.39
N VAL A 628 23.58 17.52 8.97
CA VAL A 628 23.26 16.09 8.90
C VAL A 628 24.13 15.42 7.84
N LEU A 629 24.20 16.00 6.64
CA LEU A 629 25.00 15.47 5.54
C LEU A 629 26.50 15.49 5.87
N ALA A 630 26.96 16.59 6.48
CA ALA A 630 28.34 16.78 6.91
C ALA A 630 28.73 15.80 8.03
N TYR A 631 27.83 15.56 8.99
CA TYR A 631 28.02 14.54 10.03
C TYR A 631 28.11 13.14 9.42
N VAL A 632 27.17 12.77 8.56
CA VAL A 632 27.15 11.45 7.93
C VAL A 632 28.43 11.23 7.12
N ARG A 633 28.77 12.14 6.20
CA ARG A 633 29.87 11.95 5.24
C ARG A 633 31.27 12.22 5.77
N PHE A 634 31.42 13.23 6.64
CA PHE A 634 32.73 13.74 7.08
C PHE A 634 32.92 13.65 8.60
N ASN A 635 31.95 13.09 9.34
CA ASN A 635 31.99 12.95 10.80
C ASN A 635 32.19 14.29 11.53
N LEU A 636 31.59 15.36 10.97
CA LEU A 636 31.64 16.71 11.54
C LEU A 636 30.53 16.90 12.57
N MET A 637 30.87 17.53 13.71
CA MET A 637 29.88 17.81 14.76
C MET A 637 28.80 18.78 14.24
N PRO A 638 27.50 18.44 14.34
CA PRO A 638 26.42 19.30 13.89
C PRO A 638 26.39 20.65 14.62
N LEU A 639 26.23 21.74 13.87
CA LEU A 639 26.05 23.09 14.43
C LEU A 639 24.57 23.49 14.44
N ALA A 640 24.14 24.15 15.51
CA ALA A 640 22.79 24.71 15.55
C ALA A 640 22.66 25.87 14.56
N ARG A 641 21.48 26.04 13.95
CA ARG A 641 21.19 27.17 13.04
C ARG A 641 21.49 28.53 13.68
N SER A 642 21.23 28.69 14.98
CA SER A 642 21.55 29.91 15.76
C SER A 642 23.05 30.19 15.89
N GLN A 643 23.90 29.16 15.84
CA GLN A 643 25.35 29.32 15.82
C GLN A 643 25.83 29.75 14.43
N ARG A 644 25.27 29.17 13.36
CA ARG A 644 25.53 29.59 11.98
C ARG A 644 25.17 31.05 11.75
N VAL A 645 23.99 31.46 12.20
CA VAL A 645 23.53 32.86 12.10
C VAL A 645 24.46 33.82 12.82
N ARG A 646 24.88 33.50 14.07
CA ARG A 646 25.86 34.32 14.80
C ARG A 646 27.19 34.44 14.06
N SER A 647 27.69 33.34 13.50
CA SER A 647 28.91 33.35 12.68
C SER A 647 28.75 34.26 11.45
N ALA A 648 27.65 34.09 10.70
CA ALA A 648 27.36 34.89 9.52
C ALA A 648 27.18 36.38 9.84
N GLN A 649 26.52 36.73 10.96
CA GLN A 649 26.39 38.10 11.42
C GLN A 649 27.74 38.74 11.76
N SER A 650 28.62 37.99 12.42
CA SER A 650 29.93 38.51 12.85
C SER A 650 30.90 38.77 11.71
N ARG A 651 30.81 38.01 10.60
CA ARG A 651 31.80 38.02 9.50
C ARG A 651 31.25 38.49 8.16
N GLY A 652 29.96 38.31 7.91
CA GLY A 652 29.32 38.53 6.61
C GLY A 652 28.58 39.87 6.47
N LEU A 653 28.43 40.64 7.55
CA LEU A 653 27.67 41.90 7.54
C LEU A 653 28.51 43.19 7.51
N SER A 654 29.84 43.08 7.69
CA SER A 654 30.73 44.23 7.84
C SER A 654 30.84 45.10 6.59
N GLY A 655 30.66 44.53 5.40
CA GLY A 655 30.76 45.23 4.10
C GLY A 655 29.46 45.89 3.60
N TYR A 656 28.34 45.74 4.31
CA TYR A 656 27.04 46.25 3.87
C TYR A 656 26.62 47.52 4.61
N GLU A 657 25.96 48.44 3.89
CA GLU A 657 25.32 49.63 4.46
C GLU A 657 24.16 49.26 5.40
N ARG A 658 23.72 50.21 6.24
CA ARG A 658 22.81 49.96 7.36
C ARG A 658 21.50 49.29 6.93
N GLU A 659 20.90 49.76 5.84
CA GLU A 659 19.63 49.26 5.32
C GLU A 659 19.76 47.83 4.77
N MET A 660 20.82 47.55 3.99
CA MET A 660 21.12 46.21 3.47
C MET A 660 21.49 45.24 4.59
N ARG A 661 22.31 45.67 5.55
CA ARG A 661 22.63 44.87 6.74
C ARG A 661 21.38 44.45 7.47
N SER A 662 20.46 45.40 7.70
CA SER A 662 19.22 45.10 8.39
C SER A 662 18.34 44.13 7.60
N PHE A 663 18.29 44.23 6.27
CA PHE A 663 17.61 43.27 5.42
C PHE A 663 18.18 41.85 5.56
N LEU A 664 19.50 41.71 5.50
CA LEU A 664 20.19 40.42 5.64
C LEU A 664 19.98 39.82 7.03
N GLU A 665 19.99 40.62 8.11
CA GLU A 665 19.69 40.16 9.47
C GLU A 665 18.28 39.56 9.58
N PHE A 666 17.31 40.12 8.86
CA PHE A 666 15.94 39.60 8.84
C PHE A 666 15.84 38.27 8.09
N VAL A 667 16.53 38.13 6.96
CA VAL A 667 16.63 36.85 6.23
C VAL A 667 17.27 35.78 7.13
N LEU A 668 18.37 36.11 7.81
CA LEU A 668 19.05 35.19 8.73
C LEU A 668 18.14 34.75 9.88
N GLY A 669 17.34 35.66 10.45
CA GLY A 669 16.36 35.32 11.49
C GLY A 669 15.21 34.43 10.99
N HIS A 670 14.82 34.55 9.73
CA HIS A 670 13.86 33.63 9.10
C HIS A 670 14.45 32.23 8.92
N TYR A 671 15.68 32.13 8.42
CA TYR A 671 16.42 30.87 8.33
C TYR A 671 16.59 30.19 9.71
N GLU A 672 16.92 30.96 10.76
CA GLU A 672 17.07 30.42 12.11
C GLU A 672 15.81 29.71 12.60
N ARG A 673 14.63 30.29 12.33
CA ARG A 673 13.34 29.74 12.75
C ARG A 673 12.83 28.64 11.82
N HIS A 674 12.83 28.89 10.52
CA HIS A 674 12.09 28.08 9.54
C HIS A 674 12.99 27.18 8.67
N GLY A 675 14.31 27.38 8.69
CA GLY A 675 15.29 26.47 8.09
C GLY A 675 15.68 26.83 6.65
N ILE A 676 16.35 25.89 5.98
CA ILE A 676 17.04 26.09 4.69
C ILE A 676 16.13 26.56 3.55
N GLY A 677 14.83 26.22 3.59
CA GLY A 677 13.85 26.62 2.57
C GLY A 677 13.65 28.13 2.45
N GLU A 678 13.95 28.88 3.51
CA GLU A 678 13.91 30.35 3.49
C GLU A 678 15.05 30.97 2.68
N LEU A 679 16.10 30.20 2.37
CA LEU A 679 17.28 30.69 1.65
C LEU A 679 17.23 30.46 0.13
N ALA A 680 16.08 30.02 -0.40
CA ALA A 680 15.88 29.83 -1.84
C ALA A 680 15.84 31.15 -2.62
N SER A 681 16.35 31.16 -3.86
CA SER A 681 16.34 32.33 -4.75
C SER A 681 14.93 32.93 -4.95
N SER A 682 13.90 32.08 -4.95
CA SER A 682 12.49 32.48 -5.09
C SER A 682 11.96 33.31 -3.91
N LYS A 683 12.52 33.15 -2.70
CA LYS A 683 12.07 33.82 -1.47
C LYS A 683 12.45 35.29 -1.40
N VAL A 684 13.40 35.74 -2.21
CA VAL A 684 13.85 37.15 -2.21
C VAL A 684 12.68 38.10 -2.45
N ALA A 685 11.83 37.80 -3.45
CA ALA A 685 10.67 38.63 -3.77
C ALA A 685 9.66 38.71 -2.61
N ASP A 686 9.48 37.61 -1.87
CA ASP A 686 8.59 37.54 -0.72
C ASP A 686 9.14 38.39 0.44
N PHE A 687 10.43 38.27 0.77
CA PHE A 687 11.04 39.09 1.81
C PHE A 687 10.99 40.59 1.50
N LEU A 688 11.22 40.97 0.24
CA LEU A 688 11.09 42.36 -0.18
C LEU A 688 9.65 42.88 -0.03
N ARG A 689 8.66 42.05 -0.36
CA ARG A 689 7.23 42.40 -0.18
C ARG A 689 6.86 42.51 1.29
N ILE A 690 7.26 41.56 2.12
CA ILE A 690 6.95 41.52 3.55
C ILE A 690 7.53 42.74 4.26
N ARG A 691 8.77 43.13 3.92
CA ARG A 691 9.48 44.17 4.66
C ARG A 691 9.31 45.58 4.11
N TYR A 692 9.17 45.72 2.78
CA TYR A 692 9.16 47.02 2.11
C TYR A 692 7.87 47.31 1.33
N GLY A 693 6.89 46.39 1.33
CA GLY A 693 5.63 46.55 0.60
C GLY A 693 5.73 46.21 -0.89
N GLY A 694 6.94 46.05 -1.44
CA GLY A 694 7.14 45.64 -2.82
C GLY A 694 8.57 45.84 -3.32
N VAL A 695 8.86 45.30 -4.51
CA VAL A 695 10.20 45.33 -5.13
C VAL A 695 10.64 46.74 -5.49
N ASN A 696 9.71 47.61 -5.91
CA ASN A 696 10.03 48.98 -6.31
C ASN A 696 10.40 49.87 -5.11
N ASP A 697 9.78 49.65 -3.95
CA ASP A 697 10.08 50.39 -2.73
C ASP A 697 11.38 49.89 -2.10
N ALA A 698 11.60 48.57 -2.10
CA ALA A 698 12.87 47.97 -1.71
C ALA A 698 14.06 48.55 -2.50
N LYS A 699 13.91 48.77 -3.82
CA LYS A 699 14.99 49.36 -4.65
C LYS A 699 15.44 50.73 -4.17
N ARG A 700 14.52 51.54 -3.64
CA ARG A 700 14.83 52.89 -3.14
C ARG A 700 15.67 52.86 -1.86
N SER A 701 15.56 51.78 -1.08
CA SER A 701 16.23 51.64 0.22
C SER A 701 17.45 50.71 0.19
N LEU A 702 17.50 49.75 -0.73
CA LEU A 702 18.50 48.69 -0.76
C LEU A 702 19.40 48.71 -2.01
N GLY A 703 19.08 49.52 -3.03
CA GLY A 703 19.80 49.55 -4.30
C GLY A 703 19.15 48.69 -5.39
N SER A 704 19.94 48.32 -6.41
CA SER A 704 19.43 47.54 -7.54
C SER A 704 19.03 46.11 -7.15
N VAL A 705 18.14 45.49 -7.92
CA VAL A 705 17.73 44.08 -7.68
C VAL A 705 18.92 43.14 -7.79
N GLU A 706 19.88 43.46 -8.65
CA GLU A 706 21.09 42.66 -8.82
C GLU A 706 21.97 42.70 -7.56
N GLU A 707 22.15 43.88 -6.96
CA GLU A 707 22.89 44.03 -5.70
C GLU A 707 22.19 43.32 -4.53
N ILE A 708 20.86 43.40 -4.46
CA ILE A 708 20.07 42.69 -3.44
C ILE A 708 20.23 41.17 -3.59
N ARG A 709 20.11 40.65 -4.82
CA ARG A 709 20.25 39.21 -5.07
C ARG A 709 21.67 38.74 -4.79
N ARG A 710 22.69 39.52 -5.17
CA ARG A 710 24.10 39.22 -4.90
C ARG A 710 24.35 39.18 -3.39
N ALA A 711 23.88 40.20 -2.64
CA ALA A 711 24.01 40.22 -1.19
C ALA A 711 23.29 39.05 -0.50
N PHE A 712 22.12 38.66 -1.00
CA PHE A 712 21.35 37.51 -0.51
C PHE A 712 22.05 36.16 -0.75
N VAL A 713 22.79 36.01 -1.85
CA VAL A 713 23.60 34.80 -2.11
C VAL A 713 24.90 34.85 -1.29
N ASP A 714 25.60 35.97 -1.29
CA ASP A 714 26.88 36.14 -0.60
C ASP A 714 26.76 35.86 0.91
N ILE A 715 25.67 36.29 1.56
CA ILE A 715 25.47 36.05 2.99
C ILE A 715 25.33 34.55 3.32
N GLN A 716 24.86 33.72 2.38
CA GLN A 716 24.74 32.28 2.57
C GLN A 716 26.10 31.59 2.59
N GLY A 717 27.07 32.10 1.81
CA GLY A 717 28.46 31.66 1.90
C GLY A 717 29.06 31.83 3.32
N HIS A 718 28.56 32.78 4.09
CA HIS A 718 28.98 32.97 5.48
C HIS A 718 28.26 32.06 6.49
N LEU A 719 27.11 31.49 6.13
CA LEU A 719 26.38 30.51 6.96
C LEU A 719 27.04 29.13 6.95
N PHE A 720 27.63 28.75 5.82
CA PHE A 720 28.21 27.42 5.58
C PHE A 720 29.73 27.45 5.41
N ARG A 721 30.39 28.48 5.94
CA ARG A 721 31.86 28.60 5.95
C ARG A 721 32.54 27.86 7.09
#